data_AF-A0A9E6RUP5-F1
#
_entry.id   AF-A0A9E6RUP5-F1
#
_cell.length_a   1.000
_cell.length_b   1.000
_cell.length_c   1.000
_cell.angle_alpha   90.00
_cell.angle_beta   90.00
_cell.angle_gamma   90.00
#
_symmetry.space_group_name_H-M   'P 1'
#
loop_
_entity.id
_entity.type
_entity.pdbx_description
1 polymer ?
#
loop_
_entity_poly.entity_id
_entity_poly.type
_entity_poly.pdbx_seq_one_letter_code
_entity_poly.pdbx_strand_id
1 'polypeptide(L)'
;MDLILCHTTADFDALGAAVGLSCLKPGSKIVLSGGAHPPVRDFLALYRDEFPLIERRSVNPNKIRSLMVVDTQQRDRLGKAGVWFDLPNVQEILVYDHHFDQESDIPTTHLYVDKVGATTTLMVEELQKHGISITSAQATVMALGIHVDTGSLTYKQSTFRDALALAWVMEQGASLSVISTYREPGLSPELQQLLAKALDNLQYLCLRGYTIAWVTLTTDEFVPGLSYLVSELIELTEIDAILLGHEFALENVAVENGESRLTVIGRSQIPRTNLNLLFQPFGGGGHSQAASFNIKTPNSQAILQELLEGLKSQIPHPPTARDIMSSPVRTIRPETSISEAQRILLRYGHSGLSVVNEQGKLVGIISRRDLDIALHHGFNHAPVKGYMKTNLKTINPETTLPQIESLIVTYDIGRLPVLDGDNLVGIVTRTDVLRELYQADVASGKGEKPGETKINLPQLQNKLTPQLWDLLDIASQEAEKRGWHLYLVGGAVRDLILSEAENGTLMINDIDLVVDGFHRAADVGAGVELAKALQEIYSNARLEVHGAFQTAALLWHKDPKLDSLWVDIATSRTEFYPYPAANPEVEASSIRQDLYRRDFTINAMALRLTAPRSGELLDFFGGFLDLQAKQIRVLHANSFIEDPTRIYRGVRFAVRFGFSLEAQTEEFIRYAINSGVYDRTSQENAKTPALQTRLKTELKHILEAPYWQSALKLLDDLEALQCIHYTLKLDEQILRQLRLLEICLRRFDKNQVFNNWQMRLELLIAHLAPKYRGKVAKNLQLADDCITRLSKLADRQHEIINSLPNCELSSQVVRLLRKYDLQTLILIILQTSREIRGKIWIYITRLINVQPLLNGNDLKQIGYKPSPIFKQILDDLLTATLDGVIKDEAEAREFLNQRYPL
;
A
#
# COMPACT_ATOMS: atom_id res chain seq x y z
N MET A 1 35.68 22.07 -40.28
CA MET A 1 34.41 21.49 -40.74
C MET A 1 33.78 20.83 -39.54
N ASP A 2 32.57 21.23 -39.22
CA ASP A 2 31.79 20.64 -38.15
C ASP A 2 30.76 19.73 -38.83
N LEU A 3 30.79 18.44 -38.52
CA LEU A 3 30.00 17.44 -39.25
C LEU A 3 29.01 16.78 -38.31
N ILE A 4 27.80 16.56 -38.82
CA ILE A 4 26.75 15.78 -38.16
C ILE A 4 26.64 14.45 -38.89
N LEU A 5 26.77 13.35 -38.16
CA LEU A 5 26.80 11.99 -38.69
C LEU A 5 25.52 11.26 -38.28
N CYS A 6 24.81 10.73 -39.28
CA CYS A 6 23.73 9.76 -39.06
C CYS A 6 24.29 8.33 -39.13
N HIS A 7 23.58 7.36 -38.57
CA HIS A 7 23.89 5.94 -38.75
C HIS A 7 23.74 5.51 -40.24
N THR A 8 24.21 4.29 -40.56
CA THR A 8 24.40 3.78 -41.93
C THR A 8 23.13 3.79 -42.79
N THR A 9 21.96 3.68 -42.18
CA THR A 9 20.66 3.71 -42.85
C THR A 9 19.77 4.78 -42.23
N ALA A 10 20.10 6.05 -42.44
CA ALA A 10 19.40 7.16 -41.80
C ALA A 10 17.89 7.12 -42.07
N ASP A 11 17.11 7.02 -40.99
CA ASP A 11 15.65 7.15 -41.02
C ASP A 11 15.23 8.61 -40.75
N PHE A 12 13.93 8.83 -40.53
CA PHE A 12 13.41 10.16 -40.31
C PHE A 12 13.81 10.73 -38.94
N ASP A 13 14.06 9.90 -37.92
CA ASP A 13 14.52 10.41 -36.63
C ASP A 13 15.97 10.88 -36.72
N ALA A 14 16.85 10.06 -37.30
CA ALA A 14 18.23 10.45 -37.53
C ALA A 14 18.36 11.68 -38.43
N LEU A 15 17.54 11.79 -39.49
CA LEU A 15 17.53 12.98 -40.35
C LEU A 15 16.93 14.20 -39.63
N GLY A 16 15.81 14.04 -38.92
CA GLY A 16 15.14 15.09 -38.17
C GLY A 16 16.06 15.69 -37.10
N ALA A 17 16.70 14.84 -36.31
CA ALA A 17 17.69 15.23 -35.32
C ALA A 17 18.90 15.93 -35.96
N ALA A 18 19.43 15.40 -37.07
CA ALA A 18 20.56 16.03 -37.76
C ALA A 18 20.22 17.42 -38.30
N VAL A 19 19.03 17.60 -38.86
CA VAL A 19 18.54 18.91 -39.33
C VAL A 19 18.35 19.86 -38.16
N GLY A 20 17.76 19.40 -37.05
CA GLY A 20 17.61 20.21 -35.84
C GLY A 20 18.94 20.68 -35.27
N LEU A 21 19.91 19.78 -35.18
CA LEU A 21 21.25 20.11 -34.70
C LEU A 21 21.98 21.08 -35.65
N SER A 22 21.74 20.99 -36.96
CA SER A 22 22.30 21.94 -37.93
C SER A 22 21.74 23.36 -37.78
N CYS A 23 20.50 23.48 -37.28
CA CYS A 23 19.88 24.76 -36.94
C CYS A 23 20.49 25.33 -35.64
N LEU A 24 20.76 24.46 -34.65
CA LEU A 24 21.40 24.85 -33.38
C LEU A 24 22.86 25.28 -33.57
N LYS A 25 23.59 24.62 -34.48
CA LYS A 25 24.97 24.94 -34.84
C LYS A 25 25.10 25.36 -36.31
N PRO A 26 24.78 26.62 -36.65
CA PRO A 26 24.87 27.12 -38.02
C PRO A 26 26.26 26.91 -38.63
N GLY A 27 26.31 26.42 -39.87
CA GLY A 27 27.55 26.15 -40.60
C GLY A 27 28.04 24.70 -40.52
N SER A 28 27.43 23.87 -39.67
CA SER A 28 27.63 22.43 -39.67
C SER A 28 27.05 21.77 -40.95
N LYS A 29 27.60 20.62 -41.34
CA LYS A 29 27.18 19.86 -42.53
C LYS A 29 26.76 18.44 -42.16
N ILE A 30 25.66 17.97 -42.73
CA ILE A 30 25.08 16.65 -42.45
C ILE A 30 25.66 15.61 -43.41
N VAL A 31 26.15 14.50 -42.87
CA VAL A 31 26.72 13.38 -43.63
C VAL A 31 25.88 12.13 -43.38
N LEU A 32 25.23 11.64 -44.44
CA LEU A 32 24.56 10.35 -44.45
C LEU A 32 25.61 9.25 -44.69
N SER A 33 26.04 8.58 -43.61
CA SER A 33 27.27 7.76 -43.60
C SER A 33 27.20 6.51 -44.50
N GLY A 34 26.03 5.86 -44.58
CA GLY A 34 25.77 4.70 -45.44
C GLY A 34 24.59 4.85 -46.41
N GLY A 35 23.85 5.97 -46.35
CA GLY A 35 22.66 6.21 -47.16
C GLY A 35 21.46 6.61 -46.32
N ALA A 36 20.27 6.56 -46.92
CA ALA A 36 19.00 6.87 -46.28
C ALA A 36 18.01 5.72 -46.49
N HIS A 37 17.12 5.50 -45.51
CA HIS A 37 15.99 4.58 -45.63
C HIS A 37 15.09 4.99 -46.82
N PRO A 38 14.41 4.08 -47.55
CA PRO A 38 13.73 4.43 -48.81
C PRO A 38 12.75 5.62 -48.72
N PRO A 39 11.87 5.74 -47.71
CA PRO A 39 11.00 6.91 -47.52
C PRO A 39 11.77 8.22 -47.34
N VAL A 40 12.90 8.18 -46.63
CA VAL A 40 13.77 9.35 -46.43
C VAL A 40 14.48 9.71 -47.74
N ARG A 41 14.90 8.72 -48.52
CA ARG A 41 15.49 8.94 -49.85
C ARG A 41 14.49 9.61 -50.78
N ASP A 42 13.24 9.16 -50.78
CA ASP A 42 12.18 9.69 -51.63
C ASP A 42 11.76 11.10 -51.18
N PHE A 43 11.76 11.36 -49.86
CA PHE A 43 11.60 12.71 -49.31
C PHE A 43 12.76 13.62 -49.73
N LEU A 44 14.01 13.18 -49.52
CA LEU A 44 15.19 13.94 -49.91
C LEU A 44 15.25 14.19 -51.41
N ALA A 45 14.71 13.34 -52.27
CA ALA A 45 14.65 13.60 -53.71
C ALA A 45 13.95 14.93 -54.05
N LEU A 46 13.04 15.40 -53.19
CA LEU A 46 12.32 16.67 -53.33
C LEU A 46 12.89 17.79 -52.46
N TYR A 47 13.39 17.46 -51.26
CA TYR A 47 13.77 18.46 -50.24
C TYR A 47 15.28 18.57 -49.97
N ARG A 48 16.14 17.91 -50.77
CA ARG A 48 17.60 17.86 -50.51
C ARG A 48 18.23 19.23 -50.34
N ASP A 49 17.84 20.20 -51.16
CA ASP A 49 18.47 21.52 -51.21
C ASP A 49 18.08 22.42 -50.01
N GLU A 50 17.08 22.02 -49.23
CA GLU A 50 16.65 22.69 -47.99
C GLU A 50 17.56 22.36 -46.79
N PHE A 51 18.42 21.34 -46.92
CA PHE A 51 19.25 20.84 -45.82
C PHE A 51 20.75 20.92 -46.16
N PRO A 52 21.62 21.21 -45.18
CA PRO A 52 23.06 21.37 -45.39
C PRO A 52 23.79 20.02 -45.55
N LEU A 53 23.33 19.17 -46.47
CA LEU A 53 23.87 17.84 -46.75
C LEU A 53 25.20 17.92 -47.51
N ILE A 54 26.16 17.07 -47.14
CA ILE A 54 27.41 16.88 -47.86
C ILE A 54 27.67 15.40 -48.08
N GLU A 55 28.06 15.02 -49.29
CA GLU A 55 28.44 13.64 -49.56
C GLU A 55 29.75 13.29 -48.84
N ARG A 56 29.82 12.08 -48.29
CA ARG A 56 31.00 11.57 -47.56
C ARG A 56 32.31 11.71 -48.37
N ARG A 57 32.25 11.51 -49.70
CA ARG A 57 33.41 11.65 -50.61
C ARG A 57 33.91 13.09 -50.77
N SER A 58 33.08 14.07 -50.44
CA SER A 58 33.38 15.50 -50.54
C SER A 58 33.89 16.08 -49.21
N VAL A 59 33.91 15.28 -48.15
CA VAL A 59 34.46 15.64 -46.85
C VAL A 59 35.99 15.53 -46.89
N ASN A 60 36.69 16.58 -46.44
CA ASN A 60 38.14 16.55 -46.27
C ASN A 60 38.50 16.22 -44.80
N PRO A 61 39.02 15.01 -44.49
CA PRO A 61 39.31 14.59 -43.12
C PRO A 61 40.24 15.53 -42.35
N ASN A 62 41.22 16.14 -43.03
CA ASN A 62 42.20 17.04 -42.41
C ASN A 62 41.60 18.39 -41.96
N LYS A 63 40.38 18.71 -42.41
CA LYS A 63 39.66 19.93 -42.04
C LYS A 63 38.56 19.69 -41.02
N ILE A 64 38.35 18.46 -40.55
CA ILE A 64 37.32 18.16 -39.54
C ILE A 64 37.75 18.76 -38.21
N ARG A 65 36.86 19.49 -37.54
CA ARG A 65 37.11 20.11 -36.23
C ARG A 65 36.26 19.47 -35.15
N SER A 66 34.98 19.28 -35.42
CA SER A 66 34.04 18.63 -34.49
C SER A 66 33.19 17.59 -35.23
N LEU A 67 32.81 16.54 -34.50
CA LEU A 67 31.92 15.48 -34.94
C LEU A 67 30.71 15.43 -34.00
N MET A 68 29.53 15.43 -34.57
CA MET A 68 28.27 15.30 -33.86
C MET A 68 27.55 14.05 -34.38
N VAL A 69 27.07 13.19 -33.51
CA VAL A 69 26.37 11.96 -33.87
C VAL A 69 24.95 12.05 -33.34
N VAL A 70 24.00 11.61 -34.14
CA VAL A 70 22.58 11.54 -33.77
C VAL A 70 22.06 10.11 -33.92
N ASP A 71 21.17 9.73 -33.01
CA ASP A 71 20.38 8.49 -33.06
C ASP A 71 21.23 7.20 -33.10
N THR A 72 22.43 7.26 -32.51
CA THR A 72 23.23 6.08 -32.22
C THR A 72 24.37 6.37 -31.25
N GLN A 73 24.62 5.42 -30.36
CA GLN A 73 25.80 5.37 -29.49
C GLN A 73 26.87 4.36 -29.96
N GLN A 74 26.67 3.72 -31.12
CA GLN A 74 27.53 2.64 -31.61
C GLN A 74 28.36 3.06 -32.83
N ARG A 75 29.68 2.90 -32.76
CA ARG A 75 30.64 3.28 -33.79
C ARG A 75 30.47 2.45 -35.06
N ASP A 76 30.16 1.17 -34.92
CA ASP A 76 29.90 0.26 -36.04
C ASP A 76 28.70 0.70 -36.90
N ARG A 77 27.72 1.37 -36.28
CA ARG A 77 26.55 1.92 -36.98
C ARG A 77 26.88 3.13 -37.85
N LEU A 78 28.08 3.68 -37.79
CA LEU A 78 28.52 4.82 -38.61
C LEU A 78 29.36 4.40 -39.84
N GLY A 79 29.61 3.09 -39.99
CA GLY A 79 30.32 2.51 -41.12
C GLY A 79 31.67 3.20 -41.38
N LYS A 80 31.93 3.57 -42.64
CA LYS A 80 33.21 4.17 -43.05
C LYS A 80 33.49 5.55 -42.45
N ALA A 81 32.48 6.23 -41.89
CA ALA A 81 32.67 7.50 -41.19
C ALA A 81 33.22 7.30 -39.77
N GLY A 82 33.08 6.10 -39.18
CA GLY A 82 33.57 5.79 -37.85
C GLY A 82 35.09 5.95 -37.68
N VAL A 83 35.87 5.89 -38.77
CA VAL A 83 37.34 6.10 -38.71
C VAL A 83 37.70 7.55 -38.39
N TRP A 84 36.77 8.51 -38.55
CA TRP A 84 37.05 9.93 -38.32
C TRP A 84 37.18 10.32 -36.85
N PHE A 85 36.71 9.48 -35.92
CA PHE A 85 36.89 9.71 -34.48
C PHE A 85 38.36 9.66 -34.04
N ASP A 86 39.21 8.93 -34.76
CA ASP A 86 40.63 8.76 -34.41
C ASP A 86 41.54 9.85 -35.04
N LEU A 87 40.96 10.86 -35.70
CA LEU A 87 41.72 11.91 -36.36
C LEU A 87 42.30 12.91 -35.34
N PRO A 88 43.61 13.25 -35.41
CA PRO A 88 44.26 14.10 -34.41
C PRO A 88 43.78 15.56 -34.41
N ASN A 89 43.09 15.99 -35.47
CA ASN A 89 42.53 17.33 -35.64
C ASN A 89 41.10 17.48 -35.10
N VAL A 90 40.45 16.40 -34.65
CA VAL A 90 39.11 16.45 -34.04
C VAL A 90 39.25 16.91 -32.58
N GLN A 91 38.57 18.00 -32.24
CA GLN A 91 38.64 18.65 -30.91
C GLN A 91 37.42 18.35 -30.04
N GLU A 92 36.28 18.06 -30.65
CA GLU A 92 35.00 17.87 -29.95
C GLU A 92 34.20 16.75 -30.62
N ILE A 93 33.67 15.82 -29.81
CA ILE A 93 32.77 14.74 -30.22
C ILE A 93 31.51 14.80 -29.36
N LEU A 94 30.35 15.03 -29.98
CA LEU A 94 29.05 15.09 -29.31
C LEU A 94 28.16 13.93 -29.78
N VAL A 95 27.43 13.29 -28.87
CA VAL A 95 26.45 12.26 -29.20
C VAL A 95 25.10 12.63 -28.60
N TYR A 96 24.05 12.56 -29.43
CA TYR A 96 22.65 12.70 -29.04
C TYR A 96 21.91 11.42 -29.38
N ASP A 97 21.28 10.80 -28.38
CA ASP A 97 20.55 9.55 -28.55
C ASP A 97 19.44 9.47 -27.48
N HIS A 98 18.40 8.69 -27.72
CA HIS A 98 17.31 8.44 -26.77
C HIS A 98 17.38 7.05 -26.11
N HIS A 99 18.30 6.18 -26.56
CA HIS A 99 18.51 4.85 -26.01
C HIS A 99 19.30 4.87 -24.69
N PHE A 100 18.60 5.02 -23.56
CA PHE A 100 19.22 5.15 -22.22
C PHE A 100 20.00 3.91 -21.72
N ASP A 101 19.62 2.69 -22.16
CA ASP A 101 20.19 1.43 -21.64
C ASP A 101 21.40 0.90 -22.44
N GLN A 102 21.97 1.69 -23.36
CA GLN A 102 23.11 1.28 -24.18
C GLN A 102 24.42 1.90 -23.69
N GLU A 103 25.50 1.11 -23.61
CA GLU A 103 26.85 1.64 -23.42
C GLU A 103 27.42 2.16 -24.75
N SER A 104 27.89 3.41 -24.76
CA SER A 104 28.51 4.04 -25.93
C SER A 104 29.96 3.56 -26.13
N ASP A 105 30.29 3.12 -27.34
CA ASP A 105 31.66 2.77 -27.78
C ASP A 105 32.37 3.92 -28.51
N ILE A 106 31.68 5.05 -28.69
CA ILE A 106 32.20 6.27 -29.30
C ILE A 106 32.99 7.07 -28.24
N PRO A 107 34.19 7.60 -28.57
CA PRO A 107 34.99 8.41 -27.64
C PRO A 107 34.42 9.82 -27.49
N THR A 108 33.31 9.97 -26.76
CA THR A 108 32.55 11.21 -26.65
C THR A 108 33.20 12.24 -25.73
N THR A 109 33.14 13.52 -26.12
CA THR A 109 33.43 14.66 -25.23
C THR A 109 32.21 14.98 -24.37
N HIS A 110 31.02 14.96 -24.98
CA HIS A 110 29.75 15.08 -24.28
C HIS A 110 28.73 14.10 -24.86
N LEU A 111 27.97 13.48 -23.95
CA LEU A 111 26.92 12.52 -24.25
C LEU A 111 25.58 13.07 -23.73
N TYR A 112 24.62 13.24 -24.64
CA TYR A 112 23.28 13.72 -24.35
C TYR A 112 22.29 12.60 -24.60
N VAL A 113 21.91 11.91 -23.53
CA VAL A 113 20.93 10.82 -23.57
C VAL A 113 19.85 11.07 -22.54
N ASP A 114 18.61 10.99 -22.98
CA ASP A 114 17.43 11.22 -22.15
C ASP A 114 16.29 10.32 -22.61
N LYS A 115 15.36 10.02 -21.71
CA LYS A 115 14.28 9.07 -21.96
C LYS A 115 13.12 9.76 -22.70
N VAL A 116 13.24 9.83 -24.02
CA VAL A 116 12.23 10.38 -24.94
C VAL A 116 11.91 9.39 -26.07
N GLY A 117 10.79 9.62 -26.76
CA GLY A 117 10.33 8.72 -27.81
C GLY A 117 11.05 8.85 -29.14
N ALA A 118 11.81 9.92 -29.37
CA ALA A 118 12.63 10.15 -30.57
C ALA A 118 13.82 11.07 -30.25
N THR A 119 14.98 10.86 -30.87
CA THR A 119 16.15 11.76 -30.73
C THR A 119 15.84 13.17 -31.22
N THR A 120 14.98 13.29 -32.24
CA THR A 120 14.49 14.57 -32.76
C THR A 120 13.81 15.42 -31.69
N THR A 121 13.13 14.81 -30.71
CA THR A 121 12.49 15.52 -29.60
C THR A 121 13.50 16.32 -28.79
N LEU A 122 14.69 15.77 -28.53
CA LEU A 122 15.77 16.48 -27.83
C LEU A 122 16.22 17.73 -28.60
N MET A 123 16.29 17.63 -29.93
CA MET A 123 16.70 18.74 -30.78
C MET A 123 15.64 19.84 -30.81
N VAL A 124 14.37 19.47 -30.93
CA VAL A 124 13.26 20.42 -30.90
C VAL A 124 13.21 21.18 -29.59
N GLU A 125 13.38 20.50 -28.45
CA GLU A 125 13.43 21.15 -27.14
C GLU A 125 14.59 22.15 -27.02
N GLU A 126 15.77 21.80 -27.53
CA GLU A 126 16.91 22.72 -27.52
C GLU A 126 16.69 23.94 -28.43
N LEU A 127 16.09 23.75 -29.61
CA LEU A 127 15.70 24.86 -30.49
C LEU A 127 14.68 25.78 -29.83
N GLN A 128 13.69 25.21 -29.14
CA GLN A 128 12.67 25.96 -28.41
C GLN A 128 13.29 26.77 -27.26
N LYS A 129 14.18 26.16 -26.47
CA LYS A 129 14.90 26.84 -25.37
C LYS A 129 15.72 28.03 -25.86
N HIS A 130 16.35 27.91 -27.03
CA HIS A 130 17.15 28.97 -27.63
C HIS A 130 16.35 29.96 -28.49
N GLY A 131 15.03 29.76 -28.63
CA GLY A 131 14.15 30.64 -29.41
C GLY A 131 14.48 30.68 -30.91
N ILE A 132 14.96 29.58 -31.48
CA ILE A 132 15.37 29.51 -32.89
C ILE A 132 14.15 29.20 -33.77
N SER A 133 13.83 30.09 -34.71
CA SER A 133 12.81 29.85 -35.73
C SER A 133 13.35 28.98 -36.86
N ILE A 134 12.53 28.05 -37.35
CA ILE A 134 12.87 27.11 -38.41
C ILE A 134 11.94 27.25 -39.62
N THR A 135 12.39 26.78 -40.78
CA THR A 135 11.58 26.77 -42.01
C THR A 135 10.53 25.66 -41.99
N SER A 136 9.50 25.77 -42.84
CA SER A 136 8.48 24.72 -42.97
C SER A 136 9.08 23.36 -43.37
N ALA A 137 10.11 23.31 -44.22
CA ALA A 137 10.78 22.07 -44.60
C ALA A 137 11.52 21.43 -43.40
N GLN A 138 12.21 22.24 -42.60
CA GLN A 138 12.89 21.81 -41.36
C GLN A 138 11.88 21.33 -40.31
N ALA A 139 10.78 22.07 -40.11
CA ALA A 139 9.72 21.68 -39.21
C ALA A 139 9.05 20.37 -39.64
N THR A 140 8.83 20.18 -40.94
CA THR A 140 8.21 18.98 -41.52
C THR A 140 9.07 17.73 -41.32
N VAL A 141 10.38 17.82 -41.58
CA VAL A 141 11.27 16.66 -41.39
C VAL A 141 11.45 16.30 -39.91
N MET A 142 11.48 17.28 -39.01
CA MET A 142 11.49 17.02 -37.56
C MET A 142 10.17 16.39 -37.09
N ALA A 143 9.03 16.87 -37.58
CA ALA A 143 7.75 16.27 -37.28
C ALA A 143 7.66 14.81 -37.77
N LEU A 144 8.19 14.52 -38.97
CA LEU A 144 8.30 13.16 -39.49
C LEU A 144 9.18 12.27 -38.61
N GLY A 145 10.30 12.77 -38.11
CA GLY A 145 11.17 12.04 -37.17
C GLY A 145 10.43 11.61 -35.92
N ILE A 146 9.71 12.54 -35.28
CA ILE A 146 8.92 12.23 -34.08
C ILE A 146 7.76 11.28 -34.43
N HIS A 147 7.00 11.54 -35.51
CA HIS A 147 5.86 10.70 -35.88
C HIS A 147 6.23 9.25 -36.18
N VAL A 148 7.37 9.01 -36.83
CA VAL A 148 7.82 7.67 -37.22
C VAL A 148 8.32 6.89 -36.01
N ASP A 149 9.16 7.50 -35.17
CA ASP A 149 9.82 6.78 -34.07
C ASP A 149 8.93 6.61 -32.82
N THR A 150 7.91 7.46 -32.69
CA THR A 150 6.88 7.34 -31.63
C THR A 150 5.65 6.55 -32.06
N GLY A 151 5.58 6.09 -33.31
CA GLY A 151 4.33 5.54 -33.86
C GLY A 151 3.19 6.56 -33.77
N SER A 152 3.52 7.84 -33.91
CA SER A 152 2.63 8.98 -33.69
C SER A 152 2.02 8.97 -32.29
N LEU A 153 2.91 8.89 -31.31
CA LEU A 153 2.63 8.90 -29.88
C LEU A 153 1.91 7.65 -29.35
N THR A 154 1.86 6.57 -30.13
CA THR A 154 1.21 5.31 -29.72
C THR A 154 2.19 4.25 -29.22
N TYR A 155 3.47 4.37 -29.55
CA TYR A 155 4.49 3.43 -29.07
C TYR A 155 4.83 3.66 -27.60
N LYS A 156 5.24 2.58 -26.91
CA LYS A 156 5.46 2.58 -25.45
C LYS A 156 6.57 3.52 -24.99
N GLN A 157 7.58 3.76 -25.82
CA GLN A 157 8.68 4.68 -25.52
C GLN A 157 8.30 6.16 -25.67
N SER A 158 7.14 6.45 -26.26
CA SER A 158 6.65 7.82 -26.45
C SER A 158 6.33 8.46 -25.11
N THR A 159 6.66 9.75 -25.00
CA THR A 159 6.49 10.55 -23.80
C THR A 159 5.66 11.80 -24.10
N PHE A 160 5.18 12.48 -23.05
CA PHE A 160 4.50 13.76 -23.22
C PHE A 160 5.40 14.83 -23.85
N ARG A 161 6.74 14.68 -23.74
CA ARG A 161 7.73 15.60 -24.33
C ARG A 161 7.69 15.55 -25.85
N ASP A 162 7.49 14.36 -26.42
CA ASP A 162 7.34 14.17 -27.86
C ASP A 162 6.08 14.88 -28.39
N ALA A 163 5.00 14.87 -27.60
CA ALA A 163 3.76 15.59 -27.94
C ALA A 163 3.95 17.12 -27.91
N LEU A 164 4.69 17.64 -26.92
CA LEU A 164 5.02 19.07 -26.83
C LEU A 164 5.93 19.50 -27.99
N ALA A 165 6.93 18.68 -28.32
CA ALA A 165 7.82 18.92 -29.45
C ALA A 165 7.04 18.95 -30.78
N LEU A 166 6.14 17.98 -31.00
CA LEU A 166 5.25 17.96 -32.16
C LEU A 166 4.38 19.21 -32.25
N ALA A 167 3.75 19.62 -31.13
CA ALA A 167 2.94 20.83 -31.09
C ALA A 167 3.75 22.06 -31.51
N TRP A 168 4.99 22.16 -31.05
CA TRP A 168 5.87 23.28 -31.40
C TRP A 168 6.30 23.27 -32.87
N VAL A 169 6.73 22.13 -33.43
CA VAL A 169 7.10 22.09 -34.87
C VAL A 169 5.90 22.31 -35.78
N MET A 170 4.69 21.91 -35.36
CA MET A 170 3.45 22.26 -36.05
C MET A 170 3.18 23.77 -36.02
N GLU A 171 3.43 24.43 -34.89
CA GLU A 171 3.37 25.90 -34.78
C GLU A 171 4.37 26.59 -35.71
N GLN A 172 5.56 26.01 -35.92
CA GLN A 172 6.58 26.49 -36.87
C GLN A 172 6.21 26.20 -38.35
N GLY A 173 5.05 25.61 -38.63
CA GLY A 173 4.54 25.41 -39.99
C GLY A 173 4.91 24.07 -40.63
N ALA A 174 5.06 23.00 -39.84
CA ALA A 174 5.20 21.64 -40.39
C ALA A 174 3.99 21.25 -41.28
N SER A 175 4.26 20.67 -42.45
CA SER A 175 3.24 20.35 -43.43
C SER A 175 2.57 19.00 -43.16
N LEU A 176 1.32 19.05 -42.70
CA LEU A 176 0.53 17.84 -42.38
C LEU A 176 0.29 16.94 -43.60
N SER A 177 0.15 17.50 -44.80
CA SER A 177 -0.04 16.70 -46.02
C SER A 177 1.22 15.90 -46.37
N VAL A 178 2.40 16.50 -46.18
CA VAL A 178 3.68 15.82 -46.40
C VAL A 178 3.92 14.79 -45.32
N ILE A 179 3.63 15.12 -44.05
CA ILE A 179 3.68 14.15 -42.95
C ILE A 179 2.79 12.95 -43.27
N SER A 180 1.53 13.15 -43.66
CA SER A 180 0.61 12.07 -44.04
C SER A 180 1.12 11.21 -45.20
N THR A 181 1.91 11.77 -46.11
CA THR A 181 2.42 11.04 -47.29
C THR A 181 3.61 10.14 -46.92
N TYR A 182 4.47 10.60 -46.00
CA TYR A 182 5.74 9.93 -45.68
C TYR A 182 5.74 9.21 -44.32
N ARG A 183 4.72 9.43 -43.48
CA ARG A 183 4.55 8.75 -42.18
C ARG A 183 4.33 7.25 -42.34
N GLU A 184 3.58 6.85 -43.36
CA GLU A 184 3.24 5.47 -43.67
C GLU A 184 3.34 5.28 -45.18
N PRO A 185 4.44 4.72 -45.73
CA PRO A 185 4.36 4.16 -47.06
C PRO A 185 3.41 2.97 -46.91
N GLY A 186 2.15 3.13 -47.32
CA GLY A 186 1.23 2.00 -47.40
C GLY A 186 1.90 0.81 -48.10
N LEU A 187 1.42 -0.41 -47.85
CA LEU A 187 2.04 -1.62 -48.39
C LEU A 187 2.40 -1.43 -49.87
N SER A 188 3.66 -1.70 -50.24
CA SER A 188 4.07 -1.69 -51.64
C SER A 188 3.14 -2.63 -52.44
N PRO A 189 2.95 -2.43 -53.75
CA PRO A 189 2.10 -3.32 -54.55
C PRO A 189 2.46 -4.81 -54.38
N GLU A 190 3.74 -5.10 -54.20
CA GLU A 190 4.26 -6.45 -53.91
C GLU A 190 3.85 -6.94 -52.50
N LEU A 191 3.95 -6.09 -51.46
CA LEU A 191 3.48 -6.42 -50.12
C LEU A 191 1.94 -6.52 -50.04
N GLN A 192 1.18 -5.77 -50.85
CA GLN A 192 -0.28 -5.89 -50.93
C GLN A 192 -0.68 -7.26 -51.49
N GLN A 193 0.01 -7.74 -52.53
CA GLN A 193 -0.21 -9.08 -53.06
C GLN A 193 0.15 -10.16 -52.05
N LEU A 194 1.27 -9.99 -51.34
CA LEU A 194 1.65 -10.90 -50.26
C LEU A 194 0.68 -10.86 -49.09
N LEU A 195 0.06 -9.71 -48.77
CA LEU A 195 -0.94 -9.61 -47.71
C LEU A 195 -2.18 -10.42 -48.08
N ALA A 196 -2.69 -10.26 -49.30
CA ALA A 196 -3.80 -11.05 -49.80
C ALA A 196 -3.49 -12.56 -49.76
N LYS A 197 -2.30 -12.96 -50.25
CA LYS A 197 -1.85 -14.35 -50.20
C LYS A 197 -1.68 -14.85 -48.75
N ALA A 198 -1.24 -14.00 -47.83
CA ALA A 198 -1.09 -14.35 -46.43
C ALA A 198 -2.44 -14.57 -45.76
N LEU A 199 -3.42 -13.69 -46.00
CA LEU A 199 -4.79 -13.82 -45.48
C LEU A 199 -5.48 -15.09 -45.99
N ASP A 200 -5.31 -15.43 -47.27
CA ASP A 200 -5.90 -16.65 -47.87
C ASP A 200 -5.30 -17.95 -47.30
N ASN A 201 -4.03 -17.92 -46.89
CA ASN A 201 -3.29 -19.10 -46.43
C ASN A 201 -3.01 -19.11 -44.92
N LEU A 202 -3.60 -18.16 -44.18
CA LEU A 202 -3.39 -18.00 -42.76
C LEU A 202 -3.96 -19.21 -42.01
N GLN A 203 -3.10 -19.92 -41.28
CA GLN A 203 -3.54 -21.01 -40.41
C GLN A 203 -3.65 -20.47 -38.98
N TYR A 204 -4.72 -20.85 -38.28
CA TYR A 204 -4.96 -20.42 -36.90
C TYR A 204 -5.25 -21.60 -35.97
N LEU A 205 -4.88 -21.42 -34.71
CA LEU A 205 -5.15 -22.32 -33.60
C LEU A 205 -5.56 -21.50 -32.38
N CYS A 206 -6.73 -21.79 -31.83
CA CYS A 206 -7.08 -21.28 -30.51
C CYS A 206 -6.53 -22.23 -29.44
N LEU A 207 -5.59 -21.75 -28.64
CA LEU A 207 -5.02 -22.52 -27.53
C LEU A 207 -5.15 -21.70 -26.24
N ARG A 208 -5.84 -22.26 -25.25
CA ARG A 208 -6.01 -21.65 -23.91
C ARG A 208 -6.61 -20.23 -23.95
N GLY A 209 -7.46 -19.95 -24.94
CA GLY A 209 -8.11 -18.65 -25.13
C GLY A 209 -7.32 -17.64 -25.96
N TYR A 210 -6.10 -17.97 -26.38
CA TYR A 210 -5.31 -17.16 -27.29
C TYR A 210 -5.39 -17.69 -28.73
N THR A 211 -5.48 -16.80 -29.69
CA THR A 211 -5.45 -17.08 -31.12
C THR A 211 -4.02 -16.99 -31.62
N ILE A 212 -3.45 -18.14 -32.00
CA ILE A 212 -2.12 -18.24 -32.58
C ILE A 212 -2.29 -18.47 -34.08
N ALA A 213 -1.50 -17.81 -34.91
CA ALA A 213 -1.46 -18.10 -36.33
C ALA A 213 -0.07 -18.26 -36.90
N TRP A 214 -0.02 -18.88 -38.07
CA TRP A 214 1.20 -18.97 -38.85
C TRP A 214 0.88 -19.04 -40.34
N VAL A 215 1.82 -18.57 -41.14
CA VAL A 215 1.71 -18.61 -42.61
C VAL A 215 3.09 -18.72 -43.23
N THR A 216 3.17 -19.43 -44.35
CA THR A 216 4.38 -19.50 -45.17
C THR A 216 4.12 -18.84 -46.51
N LEU A 217 4.98 -17.90 -46.89
CA LEU A 217 4.94 -17.19 -48.15
C LEU A 217 6.17 -17.55 -48.98
N THR A 218 5.96 -17.90 -50.25
CA THR A 218 7.05 -18.20 -51.19
C THR A 218 7.10 -17.14 -52.29
N THR A 219 8.30 -16.62 -52.57
CA THR A 219 8.61 -15.67 -53.65
C THR A 219 9.93 -16.00 -54.33
N ASP A 220 10.20 -15.40 -55.49
CA ASP A 220 11.42 -15.63 -56.24
C ASP A 220 12.64 -14.94 -55.61
N GLU A 221 12.45 -13.72 -55.06
CA GLU A 221 13.49 -12.92 -54.41
C GLU A 221 13.14 -12.52 -52.96
N PHE A 222 14.10 -11.95 -52.23
CA PHE A 222 13.88 -11.39 -50.91
C PHE A 222 13.02 -10.13 -50.97
N VAL A 223 11.90 -10.11 -50.25
CA VAL A 223 11.00 -8.95 -50.18
C VAL A 223 11.24 -8.18 -48.89
N PRO A 224 11.71 -6.91 -48.94
CA PRO A 224 11.87 -6.09 -47.75
C PRO A 224 10.49 -5.64 -47.20
N GLY A 225 10.42 -5.36 -45.89
CA GLY A 225 9.21 -4.81 -45.26
C GLY A 225 8.20 -5.82 -44.73
N LEU A 226 8.52 -7.11 -44.73
CA LEU A 226 7.62 -8.17 -44.21
C LEU A 226 7.22 -7.99 -42.73
N SER A 227 8.03 -7.30 -41.91
CA SER A 227 7.67 -6.98 -40.53
C SER A 227 6.43 -6.09 -40.43
N TYR A 228 6.23 -5.20 -41.41
CA TYR A 228 5.04 -4.36 -41.48
C TYR A 228 3.82 -5.18 -41.90
N LEU A 229 3.99 -6.07 -42.89
CA LEU A 229 2.94 -7.02 -43.29
C LEU A 229 2.46 -7.91 -42.14
N VAL A 230 3.36 -8.38 -41.27
CA VAL A 230 2.98 -9.12 -40.05
C VAL A 230 2.16 -8.25 -39.08
N SER A 231 2.48 -6.96 -38.97
CA SER A 231 1.76 -6.03 -38.09
C SER A 231 0.34 -5.76 -38.61
N GLU A 232 0.20 -5.53 -39.91
CA GLU A 232 -1.10 -5.41 -40.59
C GLU A 232 -1.94 -6.67 -40.45
N LEU A 233 -1.34 -7.87 -40.58
CA LEU A 233 -2.06 -9.13 -40.37
C LEU A 233 -2.66 -9.20 -38.97
N ILE A 234 -1.90 -8.85 -37.93
CA ILE A 234 -2.38 -8.85 -36.53
C ILE A 234 -3.57 -7.92 -36.37
N GLU A 235 -3.48 -6.69 -36.88
CA GLU A 235 -4.55 -5.70 -36.76
C GLU A 235 -5.82 -6.11 -37.52
N LEU A 236 -5.68 -6.67 -38.73
CA LEU A 236 -6.81 -7.08 -39.56
C LEU A 236 -7.52 -8.34 -39.07
N THR A 237 -6.85 -9.20 -38.32
CA THR A 237 -7.34 -10.54 -37.97
C THR A 237 -7.53 -10.78 -36.47
N GLU A 238 -7.21 -9.78 -35.63
CA GLU A 238 -7.32 -9.85 -34.15
C GLU A 238 -6.56 -11.05 -33.55
N ILE A 239 -5.36 -11.33 -34.06
CA ILE A 239 -4.54 -12.48 -33.63
C ILE A 239 -3.58 -12.10 -32.51
N ASP A 240 -3.49 -12.96 -31.48
CA ASP A 240 -2.64 -12.71 -30.31
C ASP A 240 -1.15 -13.00 -30.58
N ALA A 241 -0.83 -14.01 -31.39
CA ALA A 241 0.54 -14.32 -31.78
C ALA A 241 0.62 -14.88 -33.21
N ILE A 242 1.62 -14.48 -33.98
CA ILE A 242 1.81 -14.89 -35.37
C ILE A 242 3.27 -15.25 -35.69
N LEU A 243 3.46 -16.31 -36.47
CA LEU A 243 4.74 -16.69 -37.09
C LEU A 243 4.60 -16.65 -38.63
N LEU A 244 5.31 -15.73 -39.27
CA LEU A 244 5.36 -15.66 -40.74
C LEU A 244 6.72 -16.17 -41.23
N GLY A 245 6.70 -17.24 -42.03
CA GLY A 245 7.87 -17.71 -42.78
C GLY A 245 7.84 -17.20 -44.21
N HIS A 246 8.95 -16.69 -44.69
CA HIS A 246 9.14 -16.22 -46.06
C HIS A 246 10.29 -16.98 -46.71
N GLU A 247 9.98 -17.75 -47.75
CA GLU A 247 10.90 -18.64 -48.46
C GLU A 247 11.20 -18.10 -49.86
N PHE A 248 12.48 -17.99 -50.21
CA PHE A 248 12.93 -17.51 -51.51
C PHE A 248 14.23 -18.18 -51.99
N ALA A 249 14.44 -18.19 -53.30
CA ALA A 249 15.60 -18.78 -53.94
C ALA A 249 16.76 -17.77 -54.09
N LEU A 250 18.00 -18.24 -54.12
CA LEU A 250 19.15 -17.41 -54.50
C LEU A 250 19.46 -17.61 -55.98
N GLU A 251 19.24 -16.59 -56.81
CA GLU A 251 19.78 -16.60 -58.16
C GLU A 251 21.32 -16.68 -58.12
N ASN A 252 21.88 -17.63 -58.88
CA ASN A 252 23.31 -17.90 -59.12
C ASN A 252 24.08 -18.88 -58.21
N VAL A 253 23.43 -19.87 -57.60
CA VAL A 253 24.15 -21.09 -57.19
C VAL A 253 23.51 -22.30 -57.87
N ALA A 254 24.34 -23.08 -58.56
CA ALA A 254 23.93 -24.29 -59.27
C ALA A 254 23.01 -25.17 -58.40
N VAL A 255 21.95 -25.64 -59.05
CA VAL A 255 20.87 -26.48 -58.51
C VAL A 255 21.40 -27.88 -58.16
N GLU A 256 22.34 -27.98 -57.23
CA GLU A 256 22.86 -29.27 -56.78
C GLU A 256 22.39 -29.66 -55.36
N ASN A 257 21.85 -28.75 -54.54
CA ASN A 257 21.39 -29.11 -53.17
C ASN A 257 20.00 -28.62 -52.73
N GLY A 258 19.21 -27.93 -53.57
CA GLY A 258 17.83 -27.53 -53.21
C GLY A 258 17.71 -26.62 -51.98
N GLU A 259 18.76 -25.86 -51.64
CA GLU A 259 18.77 -24.96 -50.48
C GLU A 259 17.99 -23.67 -50.76
N SER A 260 16.91 -23.42 -50.01
CA SER A 260 16.18 -22.16 -50.00
C SER A 260 16.59 -21.29 -48.79
N ARG A 261 16.38 -19.97 -48.88
CA ARG A 261 16.49 -19.09 -47.72
C ARG A 261 15.12 -18.94 -47.08
N LEU A 262 15.08 -19.09 -45.76
CA LEU A 262 13.90 -18.85 -44.94
C LEU A 262 14.15 -17.64 -44.05
N THR A 263 13.29 -16.64 -44.16
CA THR A 263 13.17 -15.55 -43.18
C THR A 263 11.94 -15.83 -42.31
N VAL A 264 12.10 -15.88 -40.99
CA VAL A 264 10.95 -16.00 -40.07
C VAL A 264 10.80 -14.73 -39.27
N ILE A 265 9.57 -14.23 -39.17
CA ILE A 265 9.20 -13.07 -38.38
C ILE A 265 8.10 -13.49 -37.41
N GLY A 266 8.37 -13.32 -36.12
CA GLY A 266 7.41 -13.60 -35.06
C GLY A 266 6.95 -12.32 -34.38
N ARG A 267 5.66 -12.26 -34.04
CA ARG A 267 5.08 -11.23 -33.16
C ARG A 267 4.13 -11.88 -32.17
N SER A 268 4.17 -11.44 -30.92
CA SER A 268 3.30 -11.95 -29.86
C SER A 268 2.87 -10.85 -28.91
N GLN A 269 1.57 -10.75 -28.67
CA GLN A 269 0.96 -9.93 -27.64
C GLN A 269 0.68 -10.73 -26.36
N ILE A 270 0.89 -12.05 -26.38
CA ILE A 270 0.60 -12.95 -25.27
C ILE A 270 1.59 -12.71 -24.12
N PRO A 271 1.11 -12.38 -22.91
CA PRO A 271 1.97 -12.20 -21.73
C PRO A 271 2.84 -13.43 -21.47
N ARG A 272 4.09 -13.20 -21.02
CA ARG A 272 5.08 -14.24 -20.67
C ARG A 272 5.61 -15.10 -21.81
N THR A 273 5.23 -14.85 -23.06
CA THR A 273 5.91 -15.42 -24.22
C THR A 273 7.21 -14.66 -24.51
N ASN A 274 8.25 -15.34 -24.98
CA ASN A 274 9.53 -14.74 -25.33
C ASN A 274 10.04 -15.30 -26.66
N LEU A 275 9.73 -14.58 -27.73
CA LEU A 275 10.14 -14.92 -29.09
C LEU A 275 11.65 -14.81 -29.31
N ASN A 276 12.34 -13.89 -28.62
CA ASN A 276 13.79 -13.78 -28.72
C ASN A 276 14.50 -15.06 -28.23
N LEU A 277 14.08 -15.62 -27.08
CA LEU A 277 14.60 -16.90 -26.60
C LEU A 277 14.25 -18.05 -27.55
N LEU A 278 13.07 -18.02 -28.17
CA LEU A 278 12.64 -19.03 -29.14
C LEU A 278 13.48 -18.99 -30.42
N PHE A 279 13.90 -17.79 -30.87
CA PHE A 279 14.57 -17.58 -32.15
C PHE A 279 16.11 -17.64 -32.05
N GLN A 280 16.68 -17.47 -30.85
CA GLN A 280 18.12 -17.53 -30.60
C GLN A 280 18.84 -18.78 -31.14
N PRO A 281 18.30 -20.01 -31.02
CA PRO A 281 18.94 -21.21 -31.55
C PRO A 281 19.18 -21.17 -33.07
N PHE A 282 18.41 -20.37 -33.80
CA PHE A 282 18.51 -20.18 -35.25
C PHE A 282 19.34 -18.95 -35.65
N GLY A 283 20.03 -18.32 -34.69
CA GLY A 283 20.78 -17.07 -34.90
C GLY A 283 19.88 -15.84 -34.99
N GLY A 284 18.64 -15.93 -34.50
CA GLY A 284 17.68 -14.83 -34.47
C GLY A 284 17.87 -13.85 -33.32
N GLY A 285 17.33 -12.65 -33.51
CA GLY A 285 17.39 -11.57 -32.52
C GLY A 285 16.13 -10.71 -32.52
N GLY A 286 15.92 -10.01 -31.40
CA GLY A 286 14.81 -9.06 -31.21
C GLY A 286 14.42 -8.90 -29.74
N HIS A 287 13.14 -8.61 -29.51
CA HIS A 287 12.52 -8.49 -28.20
C HIS A 287 11.63 -9.71 -27.89
N SER A 288 11.18 -9.84 -26.64
CA SER A 288 10.27 -10.91 -26.23
C SER A 288 8.97 -10.95 -27.04
N GLN A 289 8.47 -9.78 -27.47
CA GLN A 289 7.24 -9.63 -28.26
C GLN A 289 7.45 -9.68 -29.77
N ALA A 290 8.70 -9.64 -30.24
CA ALA A 290 9.01 -9.50 -31.65
C ALA A 290 10.43 -9.94 -31.97
N ALA A 291 10.57 -10.95 -32.81
CA ALA A 291 11.88 -11.46 -33.20
C ALA A 291 11.89 -11.85 -34.67
N SER A 292 13.09 -11.89 -35.26
CA SER A 292 13.28 -12.39 -36.62
C SER A 292 14.63 -13.08 -36.81
N PHE A 293 14.71 -13.97 -37.79
CA PHE A 293 15.97 -14.55 -38.24
C PHE A 293 15.91 -14.88 -39.73
N ASN A 294 17.09 -15.09 -40.31
CA ASN A 294 17.25 -15.56 -41.69
C ASN A 294 18.24 -16.73 -41.69
N ILE A 295 17.84 -17.86 -42.26
CA ILE A 295 18.65 -19.08 -42.30
C ILE A 295 18.56 -19.75 -43.68
N LYS A 296 19.62 -20.46 -44.06
CA LYS A 296 19.58 -21.40 -45.18
C LYS A 296 19.12 -22.75 -44.66
N THR A 297 18.07 -23.32 -45.26
CA THR A 297 17.54 -24.60 -44.82
C THR A 297 17.00 -25.41 -46.00
N PRO A 298 17.18 -26.74 -46.00
CA PRO A 298 16.50 -27.62 -46.94
C PRO A 298 15.06 -27.96 -46.49
N ASN A 299 14.64 -27.57 -45.28
CA ASN A 299 13.32 -27.90 -44.73
C ASN A 299 12.74 -26.72 -43.92
N SER A 300 12.13 -25.77 -44.63
CA SER A 300 11.50 -24.58 -44.05
C SER A 300 10.32 -24.93 -43.14
N GLN A 301 9.55 -25.94 -43.51
CA GLN A 301 8.32 -26.34 -42.84
C GLN A 301 8.58 -26.98 -41.45
N ALA A 302 9.65 -27.77 -41.32
CA ALA A 302 10.03 -28.36 -40.04
C ALA A 302 10.45 -27.30 -39.01
N ILE A 303 11.19 -26.27 -39.43
CA ILE A 303 11.61 -25.17 -38.55
C ILE A 303 10.40 -24.38 -38.05
N LEU A 304 9.47 -24.05 -38.94
CA LEU A 304 8.23 -23.36 -38.59
C LEU A 304 7.37 -24.17 -37.59
N GLN A 305 7.30 -25.50 -37.77
CA GLN A 305 6.61 -26.38 -36.82
C GLN A 305 7.31 -26.44 -35.45
N GLU A 306 8.65 -26.52 -35.41
CA GLU A 306 9.42 -26.50 -34.17
C GLU A 306 9.18 -25.20 -33.38
N LEU A 307 9.20 -24.06 -34.07
CA LEU A 307 8.89 -22.76 -33.48
C LEU A 307 7.44 -22.68 -32.99
N LEU A 308 6.49 -23.24 -33.74
CA LEU A 308 5.09 -23.27 -33.34
C LEU A 308 4.90 -24.11 -32.06
N GLU A 309 5.52 -25.27 -31.94
CA GLU A 309 5.47 -26.10 -30.73
C GLU A 309 6.16 -25.41 -29.54
N GLY A 310 7.31 -24.78 -29.77
CA GLY A 310 7.98 -23.97 -28.75
C GLY A 310 7.11 -22.80 -28.28
N LEU A 311 6.44 -22.10 -29.19
CA LEU A 311 5.49 -21.03 -28.85
C LEU A 311 4.30 -21.56 -28.04
N LYS A 312 3.69 -22.68 -28.46
CA LYS A 312 2.58 -23.35 -27.73
C LYS A 312 2.98 -23.69 -26.29
N SER A 313 4.22 -24.13 -26.07
CA SER A 313 4.71 -24.51 -24.74
C SER A 313 4.83 -23.32 -23.78
N GLN A 314 5.06 -22.10 -24.31
CA GLN A 314 5.23 -20.88 -23.51
C GLN A 314 3.89 -20.22 -23.14
N ILE A 315 2.77 -20.62 -23.74
CA ILE A 315 1.47 -19.96 -23.52
C ILE A 315 0.97 -20.23 -22.10
N PRO A 316 0.72 -19.20 -21.28
CA PRO A 316 0.26 -19.36 -19.91
C PRO A 316 -1.15 -19.97 -19.85
N HIS A 317 -1.47 -20.67 -18.76
CA HIS A 317 -2.84 -21.06 -18.47
C HIS A 317 -3.61 -19.82 -18.02
N PRO A 318 -4.75 -19.49 -18.65
CA PRO A 318 -5.60 -18.42 -18.15
C PRO A 318 -6.12 -18.81 -16.76
N PRO A 319 -6.26 -17.83 -15.83
CA PRO A 319 -6.87 -18.09 -14.54
C PRO A 319 -8.29 -18.65 -14.72
N THR A 320 -8.66 -19.58 -13.86
CA THR A 320 -9.95 -20.26 -13.86
C THR A 320 -10.94 -19.58 -12.89
N ALA A 321 -12.21 -19.96 -12.96
CA ALA A 321 -13.23 -19.53 -12.01
C ALA A 321 -12.79 -19.83 -10.57
N ARG A 322 -12.15 -20.98 -10.34
CA ARG A 322 -11.61 -21.40 -9.04
C ARG A 322 -10.57 -20.42 -8.50
N ASP A 323 -9.75 -19.84 -9.38
CA ASP A 323 -8.66 -18.93 -9.00
C ASP A 323 -9.16 -17.53 -8.62
N ILE A 324 -10.30 -17.11 -9.18
CA ILE A 324 -10.81 -15.73 -9.04
C ILE A 324 -12.10 -15.61 -8.23
N MET A 325 -12.82 -16.71 -7.96
CA MET A 325 -14.12 -16.68 -7.29
C MET A 325 -14.01 -16.28 -5.82
N SER A 326 -15.03 -15.56 -5.35
CA SER A 326 -15.26 -15.37 -3.91
C SER A 326 -15.91 -16.63 -3.32
N SER A 327 -15.33 -17.15 -2.24
CA SER A 327 -15.80 -18.33 -1.49
C SER A 327 -15.53 -18.15 0.02
N PRO A 328 -16.38 -18.69 0.92
CA PRO A 328 -17.67 -19.35 0.65
C PRO A 328 -18.75 -18.37 0.20
N VAL A 329 -19.67 -18.83 -0.66
CA VAL A 329 -20.77 -17.98 -1.15
C VAL A 329 -21.81 -17.79 -0.07
N ARG A 330 -22.09 -16.52 0.26
CA ARG A 330 -23.19 -16.18 1.14
C ARG A 330 -24.52 -16.50 0.47
N THR A 331 -25.34 -17.30 1.13
CA THR A 331 -26.65 -17.69 0.63
C THR A 331 -27.78 -17.31 1.57
N ILE A 332 -28.97 -17.13 1.01
CA ILE A 332 -30.20 -16.88 1.74
C ILE A 332 -31.31 -17.84 1.29
N ARG A 333 -32.35 -17.98 2.11
CA ARG A 333 -33.53 -18.79 1.75
C ARG A 333 -34.52 -17.99 0.89
N PRO A 334 -35.30 -18.63 0.01
CA PRO A 334 -36.35 -17.96 -0.77
C PRO A 334 -37.38 -17.21 0.08
N GLU A 335 -37.59 -17.65 1.32
CA GLU A 335 -38.53 -17.11 2.31
C GLU A 335 -37.97 -15.92 3.08
N THR A 336 -36.66 -15.67 3.01
CA THR A 336 -35.99 -14.55 3.67
C THR A 336 -36.69 -13.26 3.27
N SER A 337 -36.97 -12.38 4.23
CA SER A 337 -37.63 -11.09 3.92
C SER A 337 -36.68 -10.14 3.19
N ILE A 338 -37.22 -9.21 2.41
CA ILE A 338 -36.43 -8.18 1.71
C ILE A 338 -35.63 -7.32 2.69
N SER A 339 -36.21 -6.93 3.82
CA SER A 339 -35.51 -6.16 4.85
C SER A 339 -34.33 -6.93 5.47
N GLU A 340 -34.49 -8.23 5.69
CA GLU A 340 -33.43 -9.10 6.20
C GLU A 340 -32.35 -9.32 5.13
N ALA A 341 -32.73 -9.58 3.89
CA ALA A 341 -31.78 -9.69 2.77
C ALA A 341 -30.97 -8.39 2.57
N GLN A 342 -31.60 -7.22 2.73
CA GLN A 342 -30.89 -5.93 2.66
C GLN A 342 -29.93 -5.78 3.83
N ARG A 343 -30.36 -6.15 5.04
CA ARG A 343 -29.48 -6.15 6.22
C ARG A 343 -28.27 -7.06 6.01
N ILE A 344 -28.46 -8.22 5.38
CA ILE A 344 -27.36 -9.13 5.00
C ILE A 344 -26.45 -8.47 3.95
N LEU A 345 -26.99 -7.84 2.90
CA LEU A 345 -26.15 -7.13 1.91
C LEU A 345 -25.30 -6.04 2.54
N LEU A 346 -25.91 -5.22 3.40
CA LEU A 346 -25.22 -4.14 4.11
C LEU A 346 -24.17 -4.69 5.08
N ARG A 347 -24.52 -5.73 5.85
CA ARG A 347 -23.63 -6.40 6.81
C ARG A 347 -22.35 -6.92 6.15
N TYR A 348 -22.43 -7.48 4.94
CA TYR A 348 -21.29 -8.12 4.29
C TYR A 348 -20.70 -7.31 3.12
N GLY A 349 -21.18 -6.09 2.89
CA GLY A 349 -20.74 -5.23 1.78
C GLY A 349 -20.99 -5.85 0.39
N HIS A 350 -21.98 -6.73 0.29
CA HIS A 350 -22.30 -7.43 -0.95
C HIS A 350 -23.26 -6.61 -1.81
N SER A 351 -23.08 -6.68 -3.13
CA SER A 351 -24.03 -6.10 -4.09
C SER A 351 -25.16 -7.05 -4.45
N GLY A 352 -25.15 -8.27 -3.92
CA GLY A 352 -26.22 -9.26 -4.06
C GLY A 352 -25.93 -10.61 -3.41
N LEU A 353 -26.95 -11.47 -3.38
CA LEU A 353 -26.94 -12.76 -2.69
C LEU A 353 -27.43 -13.88 -3.60
N SER A 354 -26.84 -15.06 -3.42
CA SER A 354 -27.35 -16.31 -4.00
C SER A 354 -28.47 -16.86 -3.12
N VAL A 355 -29.53 -17.35 -3.73
CA VAL A 355 -30.69 -17.91 -3.03
C VAL A 355 -30.67 -19.42 -3.20
N VAL A 356 -30.71 -20.16 -2.09
CA VAL A 356 -30.65 -21.63 -2.08
C VAL A 356 -31.85 -22.25 -1.36
N ASN A 357 -32.38 -23.34 -1.91
CA ASN A 357 -33.46 -24.11 -1.29
C ASN A 357 -32.98 -24.91 -0.07
N GLU A 358 -33.88 -25.53 0.68
CA GLU A 358 -33.55 -26.30 1.89
C GLU A 358 -32.44 -27.35 1.69
N GLN A 359 -32.36 -27.96 0.49
CA GLN A 359 -31.30 -28.92 0.13
C GLN A 359 -29.95 -28.27 -0.24
N GLY A 360 -29.83 -26.95 -0.16
CA GLY A 360 -28.60 -26.20 -0.49
C GLY A 360 -28.41 -25.94 -1.99
N LYS A 361 -29.38 -26.29 -2.84
CA LYS A 361 -29.31 -26.05 -4.28
C LYS A 361 -29.67 -24.62 -4.63
N LEU A 362 -28.92 -24.05 -5.56
CA LEU A 362 -29.13 -22.71 -6.09
C LEU A 362 -30.47 -22.62 -6.84
N VAL A 363 -31.34 -21.69 -6.43
CA VAL A 363 -32.68 -21.47 -7.01
C VAL A 363 -32.92 -20.04 -7.48
N GLY A 364 -32.07 -19.09 -7.08
CA GLY A 364 -32.18 -17.72 -7.55
C GLY A 364 -30.99 -16.86 -7.16
N ILE A 365 -30.99 -15.62 -7.65
CA ILE A 365 -30.06 -14.56 -7.26
C ILE A 365 -30.85 -13.29 -7.07
N ILE A 366 -30.54 -12.52 -6.02
CA ILE A 366 -31.10 -11.20 -5.80
C ILE A 366 -30.00 -10.14 -5.71
N SER A 367 -30.17 -9.00 -6.37
CA SER A 367 -29.23 -7.87 -6.32
C SER A 367 -29.69 -6.78 -5.36
N ARG A 368 -28.74 -5.93 -4.95
CA ARG A 368 -29.02 -4.72 -4.19
C ARG A 368 -30.06 -3.84 -4.88
N ARG A 369 -29.96 -3.71 -6.21
CA ARG A 369 -30.92 -2.95 -7.01
C ARG A 369 -32.34 -3.53 -6.88
N ASP A 370 -32.47 -4.86 -6.94
CA ASP A 370 -33.78 -5.53 -6.80
C ASP A 370 -34.38 -5.29 -5.41
N LEU A 371 -33.55 -5.34 -4.35
CA LEU A 371 -33.98 -5.05 -2.99
C LEU A 371 -34.34 -3.57 -2.80
N ASP A 372 -33.52 -2.64 -3.28
CA ASP A 372 -33.75 -1.20 -3.13
C ASP A 372 -35.05 -0.78 -3.84
N ILE A 373 -35.35 -1.35 -5.02
CA ILE A 373 -36.64 -1.16 -5.71
C ILE A 373 -37.79 -1.67 -4.84
N ALA A 374 -37.68 -2.90 -4.31
CA ALA A 374 -38.74 -3.47 -3.49
C ALA A 374 -38.99 -2.68 -2.18
N LEU A 375 -37.92 -2.18 -1.56
CA LEU A 375 -38.00 -1.35 -0.34
C LEU A 375 -38.61 0.02 -0.61
N HIS A 376 -38.25 0.65 -1.73
CA HIS A 376 -38.84 1.92 -2.15
C HIS A 376 -40.36 1.81 -2.32
N HIS A 377 -40.86 0.65 -2.76
CA HIS A 377 -42.29 0.35 -2.86
C HIS A 377 -42.92 -0.22 -1.57
N GLY A 378 -42.19 -0.21 -0.43
CA GLY A 378 -42.72 -0.58 0.87
C GLY A 378 -42.76 -2.09 1.16
N PHE A 379 -42.15 -2.93 0.33
CA PHE A 379 -42.22 -4.40 0.44
C PHE A 379 -41.21 -4.99 1.45
N ASN A 380 -40.97 -4.32 2.58
CA ASN A 380 -40.00 -4.72 3.61
C ASN A 380 -40.16 -6.18 4.08
N HIS A 381 -41.40 -6.64 4.22
CA HIS A 381 -41.75 -7.97 4.74
C HIS A 381 -41.92 -9.03 3.65
N ALA A 382 -41.89 -8.65 2.37
CA ALA A 382 -42.12 -9.60 1.29
C ALA A 382 -40.93 -10.57 1.16
N PRO A 383 -41.19 -11.83 0.75
CA PRO A 383 -40.13 -12.82 0.60
C PRO A 383 -39.30 -12.57 -0.67
N VAL A 384 -38.00 -12.85 -0.58
CA VAL A 384 -37.02 -12.69 -1.67
C VAL A 384 -37.42 -13.45 -2.94
N LYS A 385 -38.10 -14.60 -2.82
CA LYS A 385 -38.55 -15.39 -3.97
C LYS A 385 -39.43 -14.63 -4.97
N GLY A 386 -40.12 -13.57 -4.53
CA GLY A 386 -40.95 -12.73 -5.40
C GLY A 386 -40.15 -11.74 -6.26
N TYR A 387 -38.87 -11.51 -5.92
CA TYR A 387 -38.03 -10.46 -6.52
C TYR A 387 -36.70 -10.98 -7.06
N MET A 388 -36.32 -12.22 -6.74
CA MET A 388 -35.11 -12.85 -7.24
C MET A 388 -35.22 -13.24 -8.72
N LYS A 389 -34.09 -13.24 -9.44
CA LYS A 389 -33.99 -13.87 -10.76
C LYS A 389 -33.81 -15.38 -10.60
N THR A 390 -34.57 -16.17 -11.37
CA THR A 390 -34.56 -17.65 -11.32
C THR A 390 -33.89 -18.31 -12.51
N ASN A 391 -33.83 -17.63 -13.67
CA ASN A 391 -33.09 -18.13 -14.83
C ASN A 391 -31.61 -17.74 -14.70
N LEU A 392 -30.82 -18.63 -14.11
CA LEU A 392 -29.44 -18.37 -13.77
C LEU A 392 -28.50 -18.98 -14.82
N LYS A 393 -27.49 -18.21 -15.21
CA LYS A 393 -26.29 -18.76 -15.87
C LYS A 393 -25.26 -19.06 -14.79
N THR A 394 -24.70 -20.25 -14.83
CA THR A 394 -23.70 -20.74 -13.89
C THR A 394 -22.46 -21.21 -14.65
N ILE A 395 -21.33 -21.24 -13.96
CA ILE A 395 -20.04 -21.71 -14.48
C ILE A 395 -19.50 -22.83 -13.59
N ASN A 396 -18.52 -23.59 -14.07
CA ASN A 396 -17.83 -24.60 -13.28
C ASN A 396 -16.47 -24.06 -12.76
N PRO A 397 -15.82 -24.71 -11.77
CA PRO A 397 -14.55 -24.22 -11.21
C PRO A 397 -13.43 -24.09 -12.24
N GLU A 398 -13.45 -24.91 -13.30
CA GLU A 398 -12.41 -24.94 -14.34
C GLU A 398 -12.69 -23.99 -15.51
N THR A 399 -13.79 -23.24 -15.47
CA THR A 399 -14.17 -22.29 -16.54
C THR A 399 -13.13 -21.17 -16.58
N THR A 400 -12.59 -20.86 -17.76
CA THR A 400 -11.46 -19.91 -17.88
C THR A 400 -11.92 -18.45 -17.87
N LEU A 401 -11.06 -17.53 -17.45
CA LEU A 401 -11.36 -16.08 -17.41
C LEU A 401 -11.92 -15.53 -18.73
N PRO A 402 -11.38 -15.83 -19.92
CA PRO A 402 -11.97 -15.37 -21.19
C PRO A 402 -13.41 -15.89 -21.42
N GLN A 403 -13.70 -17.13 -21.01
CA GLN A 403 -15.07 -17.67 -21.09
C GLN A 403 -16.00 -16.96 -20.12
N ILE A 404 -15.53 -16.68 -18.90
CA ILE A 404 -16.29 -15.94 -17.88
C ILE A 404 -16.60 -14.52 -18.38
N GLU A 405 -15.61 -13.83 -18.95
CA GLU A 405 -15.78 -12.50 -19.53
C GLU A 405 -16.81 -12.51 -20.66
N SER A 406 -16.68 -13.44 -21.61
CA SER A 406 -17.64 -13.60 -22.71
C SER A 406 -19.07 -13.81 -22.19
N LEU A 407 -19.26 -14.63 -21.15
CA LEU A 407 -20.57 -14.84 -20.52
C LEU A 407 -21.10 -13.56 -19.85
N ILE A 408 -20.25 -12.82 -19.14
CA ILE A 408 -20.63 -11.57 -18.48
C ILE A 408 -21.08 -10.51 -19.50
N VAL A 409 -20.33 -10.36 -20.59
CA VAL A 409 -20.61 -9.37 -21.65
C VAL A 409 -21.84 -9.77 -22.45
N THR A 410 -21.86 -11.01 -22.97
CA THR A 410 -22.92 -11.50 -23.88
C THR A 410 -24.31 -11.46 -23.23
N TYR A 411 -24.38 -11.80 -21.95
CA TYR A 411 -25.66 -11.91 -21.23
C TYR A 411 -25.92 -10.75 -20.26
N ASP A 412 -25.08 -9.70 -20.26
CA ASP A 412 -25.10 -8.58 -19.31
C ASP A 412 -25.25 -9.05 -17.84
N ILE A 413 -24.41 -10.01 -17.43
CA ILE A 413 -24.50 -10.64 -16.11
C ILE A 413 -23.55 -9.97 -15.13
N GLY A 414 -24.07 -9.55 -13.98
CA GLY A 414 -23.28 -8.93 -12.90
C GLY A 414 -22.45 -9.93 -12.09
N ARG A 415 -22.89 -11.19 -12.05
CA ARG A 415 -22.34 -12.24 -11.21
C ARG A 415 -22.69 -13.63 -11.72
N LEU A 416 -21.71 -14.52 -11.69
CA LEU A 416 -21.81 -15.91 -12.13
C LEU A 416 -21.56 -16.83 -10.94
N PRO A 417 -22.57 -17.54 -10.45
CA PRO A 417 -22.39 -18.61 -9.47
C PRO A 417 -21.55 -19.75 -10.07
N VAL A 418 -20.61 -20.24 -9.28
CA VAL A 418 -19.74 -21.36 -9.61
C VAL A 418 -20.31 -22.61 -8.96
N LEU A 419 -20.66 -23.61 -9.78
CA LEU A 419 -21.17 -24.90 -9.35
C LEU A 419 -20.14 -26.01 -9.60
N ASP A 420 -19.80 -26.76 -8.56
CA ASP A 420 -19.08 -28.03 -8.69
C ASP A 420 -20.11 -29.17 -8.65
N GLY A 421 -20.47 -29.68 -9.83
CA GLY A 421 -21.68 -30.49 -10.01
C GLY A 421 -22.94 -29.67 -9.69
N ASP A 422 -23.69 -30.08 -8.67
CA ASP A 422 -24.91 -29.40 -8.20
C ASP A 422 -24.66 -28.45 -7.00
N ASN A 423 -23.43 -28.41 -6.47
CA ASN A 423 -23.11 -27.70 -5.25
C ASN A 423 -22.57 -26.30 -5.56
N LEU A 424 -23.13 -25.28 -4.91
CA LEU A 424 -22.64 -23.91 -5.01
C LEU A 424 -21.33 -23.76 -4.22
N VAL A 425 -20.22 -23.61 -4.93
CA VAL A 425 -18.88 -23.53 -4.35
C VAL A 425 -18.27 -22.14 -4.39
N GLY A 426 -18.75 -21.25 -5.26
CA GLY A 426 -18.18 -19.92 -5.43
C GLY A 426 -19.07 -18.95 -6.21
N ILE A 427 -18.67 -17.69 -6.27
CA ILE A 427 -19.30 -16.69 -7.13
C ILE A 427 -18.22 -15.80 -7.73
N VAL A 428 -18.32 -15.54 -9.04
CA VAL A 428 -17.44 -14.61 -9.75
C VAL A 428 -18.26 -13.37 -10.09
N THR A 429 -17.77 -12.19 -9.70
CA THR A 429 -18.42 -10.90 -10.00
C THR A 429 -17.66 -10.13 -11.08
N ARG A 430 -18.31 -9.14 -11.71
CA ARG A 430 -17.63 -8.21 -12.64
C ARG A 430 -16.39 -7.56 -12.03
N THR A 431 -16.43 -7.26 -10.73
CA THR A 431 -15.29 -6.66 -10.02
C THR A 431 -14.10 -7.60 -9.95
N ASP A 432 -14.34 -8.91 -9.80
CA ASP A 432 -13.29 -9.92 -9.72
C ASP A 432 -12.64 -10.12 -11.10
N VAL A 433 -13.44 -10.15 -12.16
CA VAL A 433 -12.96 -10.21 -13.55
C VAL A 433 -12.13 -8.96 -13.90
N LEU A 434 -12.65 -7.76 -13.63
CA LEU A 434 -11.92 -6.51 -13.89
C LEU A 434 -10.60 -6.48 -13.14
N ARG A 435 -10.59 -6.87 -11.85
CA ARG A 435 -9.37 -6.91 -11.05
C ARG A 435 -8.31 -7.81 -11.68
N GLU A 436 -8.68 -9.01 -12.11
CA GLU A 436 -7.72 -9.95 -12.71
C GLU A 436 -7.20 -9.44 -14.06
N LEU A 437 -8.07 -8.83 -14.88
CA LEU A 437 -7.65 -8.19 -16.14
C LEU A 437 -6.64 -7.06 -15.89
N TYR A 438 -6.90 -6.18 -14.91
CA TYR A 438 -5.96 -5.13 -14.52
C TYR A 438 -4.65 -5.68 -13.95
N GLN A 439 -4.67 -6.77 -13.17
CA GLN A 439 -3.45 -7.40 -12.64
C GLN A 439 -2.64 -8.08 -13.75
N ALA A 440 -3.28 -8.66 -14.76
CA ALA A 440 -2.61 -9.24 -15.93
C ALA A 440 -1.92 -8.15 -16.78
N ASP A 441 -2.52 -6.97 -16.92
CA ASP A 441 -1.92 -5.81 -17.57
C ASP A 441 -0.68 -5.29 -16.82
N VAL A 442 -0.76 -5.20 -15.47
CA VAL A 442 0.38 -4.82 -14.62
C VAL A 442 1.50 -5.88 -14.67
N ALA A 443 1.15 -7.18 -14.66
CA ALA A 443 2.12 -8.28 -14.75
C ALA A 443 2.76 -8.43 -16.15
N SER A 444 2.14 -7.89 -17.20
CA SER A 444 2.66 -7.86 -18.58
C SER A 444 3.43 -6.58 -18.92
N GLY A 445 3.72 -5.74 -17.92
CA GLY A 445 4.47 -4.49 -18.09
C GLY A 445 3.69 -3.42 -18.88
N LYS A 446 2.35 -3.53 -18.94
CA LYS A 446 1.46 -2.51 -19.51
C LYS A 446 0.85 -1.72 -18.36
N GLY A 447 1.60 -0.72 -17.89
CA GLY A 447 1.14 0.29 -16.93
C GLY A 447 1.70 0.09 -15.53
N GLU A 448 2.75 0.84 -15.19
CA GLU A 448 3.02 1.15 -13.79
C GLU A 448 1.89 2.07 -13.31
N LYS A 449 1.03 1.57 -12.41
CA LYS A 449 0.30 2.46 -11.51
C LYS A 449 1.25 2.87 -10.38
N PRO A 450 1.19 4.13 -9.92
CA PRO A 450 1.68 4.45 -8.58
C PRO A 450 0.78 3.71 -7.58
N GLY A 451 1.30 2.67 -6.92
CA GLY A 451 0.61 2.01 -5.79
C GLY A 451 0.81 0.51 -5.63
N GLU A 452 1.10 -0.26 -6.69
CA GLU A 452 1.37 -1.71 -6.56
C GLU A 452 2.88 -1.98 -6.51
N THR A 453 3.47 -1.73 -5.34
CA THR A 453 4.83 -2.17 -5.08
C THR A 453 4.79 -3.67 -4.79
N LYS A 454 5.28 -4.51 -5.71
CA LYS A 454 5.62 -5.90 -5.39
C LYS A 454 6.80 -5.86 -4.42
N ILE A 455 6.52 -5.92 -3.12
CA ILE A 455 7.55 -6.17 -2.11
C ILE A 455 8.00 -7.61 -2.31
N ASN A 456 9.10 -7.82 -3.02
CA ASN A 456 9.62 -9.16 -3.23
C ASN A 456 10.09 -9.76 -1.89
N LEU A 457 9.80 -11.04 -1.62
CA LEU A 457 10.24 -11.77 -0.41
C LEU A 457 11.72 -11.53 0.00
N PRO A 458 12.70 -11.43 -0.92
CA PRO A 458 14.07 -11.12 -0.56
C PRO A 458 14.24 -9.76 0.12
N GLN A 459 13.44 -8.75 -0.23
CA GLN A 459 13.45 -7.43 0.42
C GLN A 459 12.85 -7.48 1.83
N LEU A 460 11.92 -8.40 2.07
CA LEU A 460 11.28 -8.61 3.37
C LEU A 460 12.18 -9.39 4.34
N GLN A 461 12.85 -10.44 3.84
CA GLN A 461 13.81 -11.23 4.61
C GLN A 461 14.94 -10.35 5.17
N ASN A 462 15.43 -9.39 4.38
CA ASN A 462 16.49 -8.47 4.79
C ASN A 462 16.03 -7.43 5.82
N LYS A 463 14.72 -7.22 5.98
CA LYS A 463 14.15 -6.26 6.95
C LYS A 463 13.81 -6.88 8.30
N LEU A 464 13.50 -8.17 8.36
CA LEU A 464 13.17 -8.87 9.60
C LEU A 464 14.41 -9.51 10.23
N THR A 465 14.38 -9.76 11.54
CA THR A 465 15.43 -10.58 12.17
C THR A 465 15.37 -12.02 11.64
N PRO A 466 16.51 -12.70 11.41
CA PRO A 466 16.53 -14.07 10.88
C PRO A 466 15.70 -15.05 11.71
N GLN A 467 15.74 -14.93 13.05
CA GLN A 467 14.97 -15.79 13.96
C GLN A 467 13.47 -15.63 13.76
N LEU A 468 13.01 -14.42 13.48
CA LEU A 468 11.60 -14.14 13.25
C LEU A 468 11.16 -14.62 11.86
N TRP A 469 12.04 -14.49 10.87
CA TRP A 469 11.81 -15.06 9.53
C TRP A 469 11.65 -16.58 9.58
N ASP A 470 12.53 -17.28 10.31
CA ASP A 470 12.44 -18.74 10.48
C ASP A 470 11.09 -19.17 11.07
N LEU A 471 10.57 -18.42 12.05
CA LEU A 471 9.25 -18.68 12.65
C LEU A 471 8.11 -18.48 11.63
N LEU A 472 8.16 -17.40 10.84
CA LEU A 472 7.16 -17.12 9.82
C LEU A 472 7.20 -18.17 8.68
N ASP A 473 8.38 -18.64 8.30
CA ASP A 473 8.57 -19.67 7.29
C ASP A 473 8.02 -21.02 7.78
N ILE A 474 8.31 -21.41 9.03
CA ILE A 474 7.72 -22.61 9.65
C ILE A 474 6.19 -22.52 9.72
N ALA A 475 5.67 -21.36 10.15
CA ALA A 475 4.21 -21.13 10.19
C ALA A 475 3.58 -21.23 8.79
N SER A 476 4.25 -20.70 7.77
CA SER A 476 3.82 -20.79 6.38
C SER A 476 3.77 -22.25 5.91
N GLN A 477 4.83 -23.03 6.16
CA GLN A 477 4.89 -24.45 5.80
C GLN A 477 3.81 -25.28 6.51
N GLU A 478 3.55 -25.02 7.80
CA GLU A 478 2.48 -25.71 8.54
C GLU A 478 1.09 -25.36 8.02
N ALA A 479 0.87 -24.12 7.59
CA ALA A 479 -0.37 -23.72 6.94
C ALA A 479 -0.53 -24.37 5.55
N GLU A 480 0.52 -24.41 4.74
CA GLU A 480 0.52 -25.03 3.41
C GLU A 480 0.23 -26.54 3.47
N LYS A 481 0.81 -27.26 4.43
CA LYS A 481 0.52 -28.70 4.65
C LYS A 481 -0.97 -28.98 4.85
N ARG A 482 -1.71 -28.00 5.36
CA ARG A 482 -3.16 -28.07 5.64
C ARG A 482 -4.01 -27.43 4.53
N GLY A 483 -3.38 -26.93 3.46
CA GLY A 483 -4.06 -26.25 2.36
C GLY A 483 -4.62 -24.88 2.74
N TRP A 484 -4.06 -24.23 3.76
CA TRP A 484 -4.49 -22.90 4.17
C TRP A 484 -3.57 -21.81 3.61
N HIS A 485 -4.10 -20.60 3.51
CA HIS A 485 -3.30 -19.42 3.18
C HIS A 485 -3.01 -18.62 4.44
N LEU A 486 -1.73 -18.31 4.66
CA LEU A 486 -1.27 -17.53 5.81
C LEU A 486 -0.90 -16.13 5.38
N TYR A 487 -1.36 -15.15 6.16
CA TYR A 487 -1.12 -13.74 5.93
C TYR A 487 -0.57 -13.07 7.18
N LEU A 488 0.50 -12.29 7.02
CA LEU A 488 0.90 -11.28 7.99
C LEU A 488 0.03 -10.04 7.78
N VAL A 489 -0.61 -9.49 8.81
CA VAL A 489 -1.61 -8.43 8.64
C VAL A 489 -1.38 -7.24 9.57
N GLY A 490 -2.01 -6.12 9.26
CA GLY A 490 -2.17 -5.03 10.22
C GLY A 490 -0.90 -4.21 10.51
N GLY A 491 -0.66 -3.94 11.79
CA GLY A 491 0.41 -3.05 12.24
C GLY A 491 1.80 -3.53 11.83
N ALA A 492 2.01 -4.84 11.80
CA ALA A 492 3.28 -5.43 11.38
C ALA A 492 3.62 -5.09 9.92
N VAL A 493 2.64 -5.18 9.00
CA VAL A 493 2.82 -4.82 7.59
C VAL A 493 3.11 -3.33 7.43
N ARG A 494 2.36 -2.47 8.13
CA ARG A 494 2.61 -1.02 8.15
C ARG A 494 4.03 -0.69 8.61
N ASP A 495 4.44 -1.27 9.74
CA ASP A 495 5.73 -0.97 10.36
C ASP A 495 6.90 -1.48 9.50
N LEU A 496 6.71 -2.60 8.78
CA LEU A 496 7.66 -3.11 7.77
C LEU A 496 7.83 -2.18 6.56
N ILE A 497 6.76 -1.51 6.15
CA ILE A 497 6.80 -0.55 5.05
C ILE A 497 7.44 0.76 5.51
N LEU A 498 7.12 1.23 6.72
CA LEU A 498 7.67 2.46 7.30
C LEU A 498 9.13 2.36 7.73
N SER A 499 9.69 1.16 7.91
CA SER A 499 11.09 1.00 8.26
C SER A 499 12.00 1.46 7.10
N GLU A 500 12.63 2.62 7.24
CA GLU A 500 13.73 3.05 6.38
C GLU A 500 14.94 2.14 6.64
N ALA A 501 15.55 1.65 5.56
CA ALA A 501 16.62 0.64 5.57
C ALA A 501 17.97 1.21 6.04
N GLU A 502 17.99 2.07 7.06
CA GLU A 502 19.20 2.80 7.41
C GLU A 502 19.96 2.28 8.62
N ASN A 503 19.45 1.44 9.55
CA ASN A 503 20.32 0.82 10.59
C ASN A 503 19.67 -0.32 11.42
N GLY A 504 19.38 -1.47 10.80
CA GLY A 504 19.16 -2.73 11.54
C GLY A 504 17.93 -3.54 11.13
N THR A 505 17.99 -4.84 11.41
CA THR A 505 16.84 -5.76 11.29
C THR A 505 15.76 -5.39 12.30
N LEU A 506 14.51 -5.32 11.85
CA LEU A 506 13.35 -4.97 12.65
C LEU A 506 12.89 -6.20 13.44
N MET A 507 12.97 -6.15 14.77
CA MET A 507 12.31 -7.13 15.65
C MET A 507 10.92 -6.60 16.01
N ILE A 508 9.89 -7.23 15.43
CA ILE A 508 8.49 -6.93 15.75
C ILE A 508 8.09 -7.85 16.90
N ASN A 509 7.77 -7.28 18.05
CA ASN A 509 7.43 -8.05 19.26
C ASN A 509 5.95 -8.45 19.35
N ASP A 510 5.12 -7.94 18.42
CA ASP A 510 3.68 -8.17 18.38
C ASP A 510 3.23 -8.40 16.92
N ILE A 511 2.87 -9.63 16.60
CA ILE A 511 2.64 -10.10 15.23
C ILE A 511 1.23 -10.65 15.09
N ASP A 512 0.48 -10.07 14.17
CA ASP A 512 -0.83 -10.56 13.77
C ASP A 512 -0.70 -11.47 12.53
N LEU A 513 -1.07 -12.74 12.69
CA LEU A 513 -1.22 -13.70 11.61
C LEU A 513 -2.70 -14.03 11.39
N VAL A 514 -3.11 -14.04 10.12
CA VAL A 514 -4.46 -14.44 9.71
C VAL A 514 -4.39 -15.65 8.80
N VAL A 515 -5.17 -16.66 9.14
CA VAL A 515 -5.32 -17.91 8.37
C VAL A 515 -6.62 -17.86 7.59
N ASP A 516 -6.54 -17.99 6.26
CA ASP A 516 -7.67 -18.15 5.36
C ASP A 516 -7.78 -19.63 4.93
N GLY A 517 -8.80 -20.31 5.45
CA GLY A 517 -9.05 -21.75 5.28
C GLY A 517 -9.89 -22.04 4.04
N PHE A 518 -9.32 -21.80 2.85
CA PHE A 518 -10.03 -21.78 1.56
C PHE A 518 -10.67 -23.13 1.11
N HIS A 519 -10.34 -24.28 1.72
CA HIS A 519 -10.60 -25.58 1.07
C HIS A 519 -11.72 -26.48 1.61
N ARG A 520 -12.31 -26.23 2.78
CA ARG A 520 -13.50 -26.97 3.22
C ARG A 520 -14.40 -26.04 4.01
N ALA A 521 -15.69 -26.04 3.68
CA ALA A 521 -16.67 -25.29 4.46
C ALA A 521 -16.49 -25.66 5.95
N ALA A 522 -16.16 -24.65 6.77
CA ALA A 522 -16.14 -24.71 8.24
C ALA A 522 -14.95 -25.36 8.97
N ASP A 523 -13.69 -25.04 8.63
CA ASP A 523 -12.60 -25.14 9.63
C ASP A 523 -12.67 -23.97 10.63
N VAL A 524 -13.76 -23.96 11.40
CA VAL A 524 -13.95 -23.09 12.57
C VAL A 524 -12.77 -23.33 13.51
N GLY A 525 -11.83 -22.39 13.56
CA GLY A 525 -10.63 -22.49 14.38
C GLY A 525 -9.33 -22.86 13.67
N ALA A 526 -9.23 -22.74 12.34
CA ALA A 526 -7.96 -22.92 11.61
C ALA A 526 -6.76 -22.18 12.23
N GLY A 527 -6.95 -20.94 12.71
CA GLY A 527 -5.93 -20.20 13.43
C GLY A 527 -5.51 -20.85 14.76
N VAL A 528 -6.47 -21.42 15.49
CA VAL A 528 -6.21 -22.16 16.74
C VAL A 528 -5.46 -23.46 16.47
N GLU A 529 -5.79 -24.17 15.39
CA GLU A 529 -5.09 -25.39 14.99
C GLU A 529 -3.66 -25.10 14.53
N LEU A 530 -3.45 -24.03 13.76
CA LEU A 530 -2.10 -23.58 13.38
C LEU A 530 -1.28 -23.22 14.63
N ALA A 531 -1.89 -22.50 15.59
CA ALA A 531 -1.21 -22.14 16.83
C ALA A 531 -0.81 -23.39 17.67
N LYS A 532 -1.66 -24.43 17.71
CA LYS A 532 -1.33 -25.70 18.36
C LYS A 532 -0.17 -26.41 17.66
N ALA A 533 -0.18 -26.47 16.32
CA ALA A 533 0.92 -27.07 15.56
C ALA A 533 2.26 -26.35 15.81
N LEU A 534 2.23 -25.01 15.87
CA LEU A 534 3.41 -24.22 16.21
C LEU A 534 3.87 -24.44 17.65
N GLN A 535 2.95 -24.61 18.61
CA GLN A 535 3.31 -24.92 20.00
C GLN A 535 4.03 -26.28 20.13
N GLU A 536 3.63 -27.28 19.35
CA GLU A 536 4.31 -28.59 19.34
C GLU A 536 5.78 -28.48 18.88
N ILE A 537 6.05 -27.57 17.93
CA ILE A 537 7.39 -27.28 17.43
C ILE A 537 8.17 -26.41 18.43
N TYR A 538 7.51 -25.40 19.00
CA TYR A 538 8.06 -24.46 19.97
C TYR A 538 7.50 -24.71 21.38
N SER A 539 7.97 -25.77 22.04
CA SER A 539 7.49 -26.19 23.37
C SER A 539 7.68 -25.15 24.48
N ASN A 540 8.58 -24.17 24.28
CA ASN A 540 8.79 -23.04 25.20
C ASN A 540 7.71 -21.94 25.09
N ALA A 541 6.88 -21.98 24.04
CA ALA A 541 5.81 -21.01 23.82
C ALA A 541 4.57 -21.37 24.64
N ARG A 542 4.00 -20.38 25.33
CA ARG A 542 2.71 -20.54 26.02
C ARG A 542 1.58 -20.23 25.04
N LEU A 543 0.69 -21.20 24.84
CA LEU A 543 -0.52 -21.04 24.04
C LEU A 543 -1.68 -20.57 24.91
N GLU A 544 -2.34 -19.48 24.53
CA GLU A 544 -3.60 -19.03 25.09
C GLU A 544 -4.69 -19.04 24.01
N VAL A 545 -5.77 -19.79 24.23
CA VAL A 545 -6.85 -19.94 23.25
C VAL A 545 -8.09 -19.18 23.70
N HIS A 546 -8.59 -18.29 22.84
CA HIS A 546 -9.81 -17.53 23.07
C HIS A 546 -10.94 -18.06 22.16
N GLY A 547 -11.59 -19.15 22.61
CA GLY A 547 -12.57 -19.89 21.82
C GLY A 547 -13.77 -19.09 21.31
N ALA A 548 -14.19 -18.04 22.05
CA ALA A 548 -15.31 -17.18 21.64
C ALA A 548 -15.01 -16.32 20.39
N PHE A 549 -13.73 -16.09 20.09
CA PHE A 549 -13.29 -15.23 18.98
C PHE A 549 -12.48 -15.98 17.91
N GLN A 550 -12.29 -17.29 18.09
CA GLN A 550 -11.47 -18.15 17.22
C GLN A 550 -10.04 -17.63 17.04
N THR A 551 -9.49 -17.04 18.09
CA THR A 551 -8.11 -16.53 18.12
C THR A 551 -7.27 -17.34 19.11
N ALA A 552 -5.98 -17.44 18.82
CA ALA A 552 -4.99 -18.04 19.70
C ALA A 552 -3.76 -17.13 19.75
N ALA A 553 -3.20 -16.97 20.94
CA ALA A 553 -1.97 -16.22 21.18
C ALA A 553 -0.85 -17.19 21.56
N LEU A 554 0.31 -17.06 20.91
CA LEU A 554 1.55 -17.72 21.28
C LEU A 554 2.50 -16.70 21.91
N LEU A 555 2.90 -16.99 23.15
CA LEU A 555 3.69 -16.07 23.98
C LEU A 555 5.04 -16.70 24.31
N TRP A 556 6.12 -16.04 23.90
CA TRP A 556 7.49 -16.31 24.34
C TRP A 556 7.88 -15.30 25.43
N HIS A 557 8.57 -15.77 26.46
CA HIS A 557 9.02 -14.91 27.56
C HIS A 557 10.52 -15.11 27.81
N LYS A 558 11.33 -14.10 27.48
CA LYS A 558 12.81 -14.14 27.61
C LYS A 558 13.43 -15.36 26.94
N ASP A 559 12.92 -15.73 25.77
CA ASP A 559 13.47 -16.83 24.97
C ASP A 559 14.89 -16.46 24.48
N PRO A 560 15.86 -17.40 24.49
CA PRO A 560 17.23 -17.11 24.08
C PRO A 560 17.39 -16.71 22.60
N LYS A 561 16.40 -16.98 21.73
CA LYS A 561 16.41 -16.62 20.31
C LYS A 561 15.36 -15.57 19.94
N LEU A 562 14.16 -15.66 20.52
CA LEU A 562 13.01 -14.82 20.18
C LEU A 562 12.69 -13.75 21.26
N ASP A 563 13.46 -13.70 22.35
CA ASP A 563 13.22 -12.84 23.51
C ASP A 563 11.74 -12.89 23.98
N SER A 564 11.06 -11.74 23.99
CA SER A 564 9.69 -11.62 24.45
C SER A 564 8.79 -11.26 23.26
N LEU A 565 8.32 -12.31 22.58
CA LEU A 565 7.52 -12.24 21.36
C LEU A 565 6.07 -12.65 21.63
N TRP A 566 5.13 -11.88 21.08
CA TRP A 566 3.71 -12.19 21.04
C TRP A 566 3.29 -12.42 19.59
N VAL A 567 2.73 -13.59 19.30
CA VAL A 567 2.14 -13.90 17.99
C VAL A 567 0.66 -14.21 18.18
N ASP A 568 -0.21 -13.33 17.69
CA ASP A 568 -1.64 -13.53 17.61
C ASP A 568 -2.02 -14.19 16.28
N ILE A 569 -2.71 -15.32 16.36
CA ILE A 569 -3.14 -16.11 15.20
C ILE A 569 -4.66 -16.16 15.20
N ALA A 570 -5.26 -15.64 14.13
CA ALA A 570 -6.69 -15.56 13.95
C ALA A 570 -7.13 -16.28 12.68
N THR A 571 -8.30 -16.92 12.70
CA THR A 571 -9.00 -17.27 11.46
C THR A 571 -9.60 -15.99 10.85
N SER A 572 -9.48 -15.82 9.53
CA SER A 572 -10.08 -14.69 8.81
C SER A 572 -11.58 -14.59 9.08
N ARG A 573 -12.04 -13.40 9.46
CA ARG A 573 -13.42 -13.22 9.93
C ARG A 573 -14.05 -11.89 9.53
N THR A 574 -15.37 -11.89 9.46
CA THR A 574 -16.21 -10.69 9.38
C THR A 574 -16.69 -10.31 10.77
N GLU A 575 -16.85 -9.01 11.03
CA GLU A 575 -17.41 -8.47 12.26
C GLU A 575 -18.71 -7.73 11.96
N PHE A 576 -19.72 -7.93 12.79
CA PHE A 576 -21.00 -7.22 12.71
C PHE A 576 -21.38 -6.62 14.04
N TYR A 577 -21.76 -5.35 14.02
CA TYR A 577 -22.21 -4.62 15.20
C TYR A 577 -23.75 -4.61 15.22
N PRO A 578 -24.40 -5.35 16.15
CA PRO A 578 -25.86 -5.42 16.21
C PRO A 578 -26.51 -4.06 16.50
N TYR A 579 -25.78 -3.17 17.18
CA TYR A 579 -26.12 -1.77 17.38
C TYR A 579 -24.81 -0.98 17.60
N PRO A 580 -24.83 0.36 17.43
CA PRO A 580 -23.66 1.22 17.63
C PRO A 580 -22.98 0.95 18.98
N ALA A 581 -21.65 0.85 18.98
CA ALA A 581 -20.81 0.62 20.16
C ALA A 581 -21.01 -0.73 20.91
N ALA A 582 -21.71 -1.69 20.31
CA ALA A 582 -21.77 -3.07 20.81
C ALA A 582 -20.45 -3.83 20.62
N ASN A 583 -20.31 -5.00 21.27
CA ASN A 583 -19.30 -5.97 20.84
C ASN A 583 -19.69 -6.54 19.48
N PRO A 584 -18.73 -6.78 18.58
CA PRO A 584 -19.03 -7.39 17.30
C PRO A 584 -19.33 -8.88 17.46
N GLU A 585 -20.26 -9.38 16.64
CA GLU A 585 -20.42 -10.80 16.35
C GLU A 585 -19.44 -11.20 15.24
N VAL A 586 -18.72 -12.31 15.41
CA VAL A 586 -17.69 -12.77 14.48
C VAL A 586 -18.11 -14.01 13.71
N GLU A 587 -17.69 -14.08 12.45
CA GLU A 587 -17.94 -15.24 11.58
C GLU A 587 -16.81 -15.43 10.58
N ALA A 588 -16.40 -16.68 10.31
CA ALA A 588 -15.32 -16.99 9.37
C ALA A 588 -15.60 -16.44 7.96
N SER A 589 -14.58 -15.87 7.32
CA SER A 589 -14.71 -15.15 6.06
C SER A 589 -13.41 -15.15 5.25
N SER A 590 -13.38 -14.49 4.09
CA SER A 590 -12.14 -14.30 3.32
C SER A 590 -11.24 -13.22 3.93
N ILE A 591 -9.94 -13.23 3.57
CA ILE A 591 -8.97 -12.19 3.97
C ILE A 591 -9.43 -10.77 3.60
N ARG A 592 -10.08 -10.59 2.45
CA ARG A 592 -10.57 -9.26 2.03
C ARG A 592 -11.59 -8.69 3.02
N GLN A 593 -12.49 -9.54 3.52
CA GLN A 593 -13.49 -9.12 4.48
C GLN A 593 -12.89 -8.91 5.88
N ASP A 594 -11.86 -9.68 6.24
CA ASP A 594 -11.08 -9.44 7.48
C ASP A 594 -10.31 -8.11 7.44
N LEU A 595 -9.82 -7.68 6.28
CA LEU A 595 -9.18 -6.37 6.15
C LEU A 595 -10.21 -5.23 6.17
N TYR A 596 -11.41 -5.42 5.61
CA TYR A 596 -12.45 -4.39 5.55
C TYR A 596 -12.97 -3.96 6.92
N ARG A 597 -13.06 -4.88 7.89
CA ARG A 597 -13.56 -4.58 9.25
C ARG A 597 -12.59 -3.76 10.11
N ARG A 598 -11.36 -3.54 9.65
CA ARG A 598 -10.29 -2.86 10.41
C ARG A 598 -10.59 -1.36 10.54
N ASP A 599 -9.72 -0.65 11.25
CA ASP A 599 -9.94 0.75 11.60
C ASP A 599 -9.54 1.71 10.49
N PHE A 600 -8.31 1.59 9.97
CA PHE A 600 -7.73 2.50 8.99
C PHE A 600 -7.07 1.75 7.83
N THR A 601 -7.02 2.39 6.66
CA THR A 601 -6.42 1.85 5.43
C THR A 601 -4.97 1.39 5.66
N ILE A 602 -4.18 2.19 6.37
CA ILE A 602 -2.78 1.88 6.73
C ILE A 602 -2.62 0.61 7.58
N ASN A 603 -3.68 0.16 8.26
CA ASN A 603 -3.71 -1.06 9.06
C ASN A 603 -4.52 -2.17 8.37
N ALA A 604 -5.03 -1.93 7.16
CA ALA A 604 -5.88 -2.84 6.39
C ALA A 604 -5.15 -3.42 5.18
N MET A 605 -3.87 -3.73 5.37
CA MET A 605 -3.03 -4.44 4.40
C MET A 605 -2.65 -5.82 4.94
N ALA A 606 -2.42 -6.76 4.02
CA ALA A 606 -1.94 -8.10 4.32
C ALA A 606 -0.76 -8.47 3.40
N LEU A 607 0.16 -9.26 3.91
CA LEU A 607 1.26 -9.83 3.15
C LEU A 607 1.12 -11.35 3.15
N ARG A 608 1.01 -11.95 1.96
CA ARG A 608 0.86 -13.39 1.81
C ARG A 608 2.18 -14.11 2.09
N LEU A 609 2.16 -15.11 2.96
CA LEU A 609 3.34 -15.92 3.31
C LEU A 609 3.40 -17.25 2.55
N THR A 610 2.27 -17.78 2.09
CA THR A 610 2.18 -19.08 1.40
C THR A 610 2.16 -18.97 -0.13
N ALA A 611 2.56 -20.03 -0.83
CA ALA A 611 2.42 -20.23 -2.27
C ALA A 611 0.96 -20.15 -2.77
N PRO A 612 0.69 -19.90 -4.07
CA PRO A 612 1.64 -19.68 -5.18
C PRO A 612 2.16 -18.24 -5.30
N ARG A 613 1.65 -17.29 -4.49
CA ARG A 613 1.99 -15.86 -4.55
C ARG A 613 2.62 -15.37 -3.23
N SER A 614 3.56 -16.13 -2.68
CA SER A 614 4.25 -15.73 -1.45
C SER A 614 5.00 -14.39 -1.68
N GLY A 615 4.91 -13.46 -0.72
CA GLY A 615 5.39 -12.08 -0.83
C GLY A 615 4.41 -11.08 -1.43
N GLU A 616 3.23 -11.51 -1.87
CA GLU A 616 2.21 -10.61 -2.42
C GLU A 616 1.64 -9.69 -1.33
N LEU A 617 1.78 -8.37 -1.51
CA LEU A 617 1.11 -7.36 -0.70
C LEU A 617 -0.32 -7.18 -1.21
N LEU A 618 -1.29 -7.53 -0.37
CA LEU A 618 -2.71 -7.28 -0.58
C LEU A 618 -3.10 -5.94 0.06
N ASP A 619 -3.28 -4.93 -0.79
CA ASP A 619 -3.82 -3.62 -0.41
C ASP A 619 -5.09 -3.31 -1.22
N PHE A 620 -6.26 -3.63 -0.65
CA PHE A 620 -7.54 -3.40 -1.31
C PHE A 620 -8.07 -1.97 -1.14
N PHE A 621 -7.47 -1.17 -0.26
CA PHE A 621 -8.05 0.08 0.24
C PHE A 621 -7.13 1.30 0.11
N GLY A 622 -5.95 1.13 -0.51
CA GLY A 622 -4.99 2.20 -0.74
C GLY A 622 -4.17 2.56 0.50
N GLY A 623 -3.99 1.64 1.44
CA GLY A 623 -3.18 1.84 2.63
C GLY A 623 -1.73 2.20 2.34
N PHE A 624 -1.16 1.67 1.26
CA PHE A 624 0.20 2.01 0.82
C PHE A 624 0.31 3.48 0.37
N LEU A 625 -0.67 3.96 -0.40
CA LEU A 625 -0.73 5.35 -0.85
C LEU A 625 -0.95 6.30 0.32
N ASP A 626 -1.83 5.95 1.26
CA ASP A 626 -2.06 6.76 2.46
C ASP A 626 -0.81 6.80 3.36
N LEU A 627 -0.02 5.71 3.43
CA LEU A 627 1.28 5.71 4.12
C LEU A 627 2.26 6.69 3.47
N GLN A 628 2.38 6.69 2.14
CA GLN A 628 3.23 7.64 1.40
C GLN A 628 2.76 9.08 1.58
N ALA A 629 1.44 9.31 1.57
CA ALA A 629 0.83 10.62 1.77
C ALA A 629 0.82 11.08 3.24
N LYS A 630 1.24 10.22 4.19
CA LYS A 630 1.18 10.46 5.65
C LYS A 630 -0.23 10.81 6.12
N GLN A 631 -1.21 10.03 5.66
CA GLN A 631 -2.64 10.21 5.95
C GLN A 631 -3.20 9.04 6.76
N ILE A 632 -4.10 9.37 7.70
CA ILE A 632 -4.94 8.41 8.40
C ILE A 632 -6.34 8.49 7.78
N ARG A 633 -6.73 7.43 7.07
CA ARG A 633 -8.01 7.32 6.37
C ARG A 633 -8.82 6.13 6.88
N VAL A 634 -10.11 6.34 7.08
CA VAL A 634 -11.04 5.28 7.50
C VAL A 634 -11.58 4.49 6.30
N LEU A 635 -11.93 3.22 6.51
CA LEU A 635 -12.42 2.33 5.43
C LEU A 635 -13.85 2.63 4.95
N HIS A 636 -14.70 3.18 5.84
CA HIS A 636 -16.08 3.54 5.53
C HIS A 636 -16.66 4.56 6.51
N ALA A 637 -17.69 5.30 6.07
CA ALA A 637 -18.32 6.39 6.82
C ALA A 637 -18.86 5.99 8.21
N ASN A 638 -19.39 4.78 8.34
CA ASN A 638 -20.02 4.33 9.60
C ASN A 638 -19.02 3.85 10.67
N SER A 639 -17.71 3.84 10.37
CA SER A 639 -16.69 3.21 11.23
C SER A 639 -16.67 3.77 12.65
N PHE A 640 -16.83 5.10 12.80
CA PHE A 640 -16.84 5.74 14.11
C PHE A 640 -18.18 5.60 14.87
N ILE A 641 -19.28 5.37 14.14
CA ILE A 641 -20.60 5.08 14.71
C ILE A 641 -20.62 3.65 15.26
N GLU A 642 -20.09 2.70 14.48
CA GLU A 642 -19.95 1.30 14.88
C GLU A 642 -19.00 1.15 16.06
N ASP A 643 -17.80 1.73 15.96
CA ASP A 643 -16.77 1.65 16.99
C ASP A 643 -16.10 3.01 17.28
N PRO A 644 -16.61 3.70 18.31
CA PRO A 644 -16.15 5.03 18.71
C PRO A 644 -14.70 5.11 19.15
N THR A 645 -14.15 4.00 19.64
CA THR A 645 -12.77 3.98 20.11
C THR A 645 -11.78 4.21 18.97
N ARG A 646 -12.22 4.00 17.72
CA ARG A 646 -11.47 4.35 16.51
C ARG A 646 -11.13 5.83 16.41
N ILE A 647 -11.93 6.74 16.98
CA ILE A 647 -11.59 8.17 17.03
C ILE A 647 -10.27 8.37 17.79
N TYR A 648 -10.17 7.79 18.99
CA TYR A 648 -8.99 7.86 19.84
C TYR A 648 -7.80 7.13 19.20
N ARG A 649 -8.03 5.99 18.56
CA ARG A 649 -7.00 5.27 17.80
C ARG A 649 -6.45 6.09 16.65
N GLY A 650 -7.32 6.77 15.90
CA GLY A 650 -6.96 7.63 14.77
C GLY A 650 -6.05 8.77 15.23
N VAL A 651 -6.42 9.47 16.30
CA VAL A 651 -5.56 10.49 16.93
C VAL A 651 -4.23 9.89 17.38
N ARG A 652 -4.26 8.73 18.05
CA ARG A 652 -3.05 8.06 18.53
C ARG A 652 -2.11 7.74 17.38
N PHE A 653 -2.60 7.21 16.27
CA PHE A 653 -1.78 6.93 15.09
C PHE A 653 -1.30 8.19 14.38
N ALA A 654 -2.17 9.18 14.19
CA ALA A 654 -1.81 10.47 13.59
C ALA A 654 -0.63 11.12 14.33
N VAL A 655 -0.73 11.21 15.66
CA VAL A 655 0.31 11.83 16.48
C VAL A 655 1.55 10.94 16.61
N ARG A 656 1.40 9.62 16.75
CA ARG A 656 2.54 8.68 16.86
C ARG A 656 3.44 8.73 15.62
N PHE A 657 2.86 8.79 14.43
CA PHE A 657 3.59 8.74 13.16
C PHE A 657 3.84 10.12 12.55
N GLY A 658 3.30 11.20 13.14
CA GLY A 658 3.37 12.54 12.57
C GLY A 658 2.54 12.67 11.28
N PHE A 659 1.43 11.92 11.20
CA PHE A 659 0.50 11.90 10.08
C PHE A 659 -0.65 12.87 10.30
N SER A 660 -1.35 13.21 9.23
CA SER A 660 -2.57 14.01 9.26
C SER A 660 -3.82 13.13 9.13
N LEU A 661 -4.92 13.54 9.74
CA LEU A 661 -6.22 12.94 9.44
C LEU A 661 -6.64 13.41 8.05
N GLU A 662 -7.17 12.49 7.25
CA GLU A 662 -7.74 12.87 5.97
C GLU A 662 -9.05 13.66 6.15
N ALA A 663 -9.31 14.64 5.26
CA ALA A 663 -10.38 15.62 5.43
C ALA A 663 -11.77 14.97 5.62
N GLN A 664 -12.09 13.96 4.80
CA GLN A 664 -13.38 13.26 4.92
C GLN A 664 -13.46 12.41 6.20
N THR A 665 -12.35 11.81 6.61
CA THR A 665 -12.22 11.08 7.88
C THR A 665 -12.47 12.01 9.07
N GLU A 666 -11.95 13.24 9.04
CA GLU A 666 -12.26 14.26 10.05
C GLU A 666 -13.76 14.63 10.05
N GLU A 667 -14.37 14.84 8.88
CA GLU A 667 -15.80 15.08 8.78
C GLU A 667 -16.63 13.94 9.38
N PHE A 668 -16.25 12.68 9.15
CA PHE A 668 -16.93 11.53 9.74
C PHE A 668 -16.80 11.46 11.25
N ILE A 669 -15.65 11.86 11.82
CA ILE A 669 -15.47 11.98 13.27
C ILE A 669 -16.45 13.03 13.82
N ARG A 670 -16.50 14.23 13.21
CA ARG A 670 -17.39 15.31 13.63
C ARG A 670 -18.86 14.92 13.50
N TYR A 671 -19.22 14.25 12.40
CA TYR A 671 -20.56 13.71 12.20
C TYR A 671 -20.95 12.69 13.26
N ALA A 672 -20.06 11.73 13.58
CA ALA A 672 -20.31 10.74 14.61
C ALA A 672 -20.53 11.39 15.99
N ILE A 673 -19.73 12.39 16.36
CA ILE A 673 -19.88 13.13 17.62
C ILE A 673 -21.23 13.89 17.63
N ASN A 674 -21.51 14.66 16.58
CA ASN A 674 -22.73 15.48 16.46
C ASN A 674 -24.02 14.67 16.34
N SER A 675 -23.94 13.41 15.88
CA SER A 675 -25.10 12.52 15.76
C SER A 675 -25.78 12.21 17.11
N GLY A 676 -25.10 12.49 18.23
CA GLY A 676 -25.60 12.19 19.58
C GLY A 676 -25.78 10.69 19.84
N VAL A 677 -25.20 9.83 19.01
CA VAL A 677 -25.18 8.38 19.21
C VAL A 677 -24.54 8.05 20.56
N TYR A 678 -23.52 8.80 20.96
CA TYR A 678 -22.85 8.65 22.25
C TYR A 678 -23.75 8.86 23.46
N ASP A 679 -24.48 9.98 23.46
CA ASP A 679 -25.37 10.33 24.56
C ASP A 679 -26.56 9.37 24.62
N ARG A 680 -27.13 8.99 23.46
CA ARG A 680 -28.22 8.01 23.39
C ARG A 680 -27.79 6.63 23.87
N THR A 681 -26.66 6.10 23.38
CA THR A 681 -26.19 4.76 23.77
C THR A 681 -25.77 4.71 25.25
N SER A 682 -25.26 5.82 25.82
CA SER A 682 -24.93 5.92 27.26
C SER A 682 -26.17 6.04 28.15
N GLN A 683 -27.28 6.59 27.64
CA GLN A 683 -28.54 6.73 28.36
C GLN A 683 -29.44 5.49 28.26
N GLU A 684 -29.51 4.85 27.09
CA GLU A 684 -30.43 3.74 26.80
C GLU A 684 -29.87 2.37 27.25
N ASN A 685 -28.54 2.16 27.18
CA ASN A 685 -27.91 0.88 27.48
C ASN A 685 -27.06 0.95 28.76
N ALA A 686 -27.64 0.59 29.90
CA ALA A 686 -26.94 0.49 31.19
C ALA A 686 -25.82 -0.58 31.23
N LYS A 687 -25.71 -1.41 30.19
CA LYS A 687 -24.68 -2.43 29.99
C LYS A 687 -23.95 -2.21 28.65
N THR A 688 -23.06 -1.24 28.60
CA THR A 688 -21.97 -1.18 27.59
C THR A 688 -20.57 -1.28 28.25
N PRO A 689 -20.26 -2.32 29.06
CA PRO A 689 -18.94 -2.45 29.68
C PRO A 689 -17.81 -2.47 28.66
N ALA A 690 -18.02 -3.06 27.49
CA ALA A 690 -16.98 -3.25 26.50
C ALA A 690 -16.50 -1.94 25.84
N LEU A 691 -17.41 -1.03 25.49
CA LEU A 691 -17.03 0.30 24.99
C LEU A 691 -16.22 1.06 26.02
N GLN A 692 -16.67 1.02 27.27
CA GLN A 692 -16.05 1.71 28.40
C GLN A 692 -14.63 1.20 28.69
N THR A 693 -14.43 -0.13 28.73
CA THR A 693 -13.11 -0.74 28.90
C THR A 693 -12.18 -0.41 27.74
N ARG A 694 -12.66 -0.51 26.49
CA ARG A 694 -11.86 -0.22 25.29
C ARG A 694 -11.47 1.25 25.20
N LEU A 695 -12.39 2.16 25.55
CA LEU A 695 -12.11 3.59 25.63
C LEU A 695 -11.04 3.90 26.68
N LYS A 696 -11.13 3.31 27.89
CA LYS A 696 -10.09 3.44 28.92
C LYS A 696 -8.73 2.96 28.40
N THR A 697 -8.68 1.83 27.69
CA THR A 697 -7.44 1.29 27.14
C THR A 697 -6.81 2.25 26.13
N GLU A 698 -7.57 2.80 25.18
CA GLU A 698 -7.04 3.76 24.21
C GLU A 698 -6.60 5.08 24.89
N LEU A 699 -7.35 5.56 25.89
CA LEU A 699 -6.96 6.71 26.71
C LEU A 699 -5.66 6.45 27.48
N LYS A 700 -5.49 5.25 28.05
CA LYS A 700 -4.25 4.85 28.72
C LYS A 700 -3.08 4.95 27.74
N HIS A 701 -3.18 4.36 26.55
CA HIS A 701 -2.10 4.41 25.55
C HIS A 701 -1.73 5.84 25.17
N ILE A 702 -2.73 6.70 24.95
CA ILE A 702 -2.52 8.12 24.62
C ILE A 702 -1.84 8.85 25.77
N LEU A 703 -2.35 8.68 27.00
CA LEU A 703 -1.89 9.43 28.18
C LEU A 703 -0.57 8.91 28.75
N GLU A 704 -0.16 7.68 28.45
CA GLU A 704 1.13 7.10 28.84
C GLU A 704 2.26 7.51 27.89
N ALA A 705 1.95 7.72 26.61
CA ALA A 705 2.91 8.06 25.56
C ALA A 705 3.54 9.46 25.75
N PRO A 706 4.77 9.69 25.25
CA PRO A 706 5.44 11.00 25.35
C PRO A 706 4.70 12.11 24.59
N TYR A 707 3.93 11.75 23.56
CA TYR A 707 3.16 12.64 22.72
C TYR A 707 1.73 12.91 23.23
N TRP A 708 1.44 12.63 24.50
CA TRP A 708 0.10 12.80 25.07
C TRP A 708 -0.45 14.23 24.92
N GLN A 709 0.41 15.26 24.92
CA GLN A 709 0.01 16.67 24.81
C GLN A 709 -0.59 17.00 23.45
N SER A 710 0.09 16.60 22.37
CA SER A 710 -0.38 16.79 21.00
C SER A 710 -1.62 15.96 20.73
N ALA A 711 -1.70 14.74 21.28
CA ALA A 711 -2.89 13.90 21.18
C ALA A 711 -4.10 14.49 21.90
N LEU A 712 -3.95 15.04 23.12
CA LEU A 712 -5.05 15.71 23.82
C LEU A 712 -5.52 16.97 23.09
N LYS A 713 -4.60 17.75 22.51
CA LYS A 713 -4.95 18.92 21.71
C LYS A 713 -5.77 18.51 20.48
N LEU A 714 -5.31 17.52 19.72
CA LEU A 714 -6.04 17.03 18.55
C LEU A 714 -7.41 16.43 18.94
N LEU A 715 -7.53 15.74 20.08
CA LEU A 715 -8.83 15.30 20.59
C LEU A 715 -9.78 16.46 20.91
N ASP A 716 -9.27 17.57 21.44
CA ASP A 716 -10.06 18.76 21.72
C ASP A 716 -10.49 19.48 20.42
N ASP A 717 -9.57 19.62 19.45
CA ASP A 717 -9.84 20.22 18.13
C ASP A 717 -10.93 19.45 17.35
N LEU A 718 -10.99 18.12 17.56
CA LEU A 718 -12.01 17.22 17.00
C LEU A 718 -13.28 17.15 17.85
N GLU A 719 -13.34 17.83 19.00
CA GLU A 719 -14.41 17.75 19.99
C GLU A 719 -14.60 16.35 20.63
N ALA A 720 -13.65 15.44 20.42
CA ALA A 720 -13.71 14.06 20.88
C ALA A 720 -13.61 13.90 22.40
N LEU A 721 -13.15 14.92 23.14
CA LEU A 721 -13.19 14.92 24.62
C LEU A 721 -14.62 14.85 25.16
N GLN A 722 -15.62 15.26 24.37
CA GLN A 722 -17.03 15.15 24.73
C GLN A 722 -17.49 13.69 24.93
N CYS A 723 -16.79 12.72 24.32
CA CYS A 723 -17.05 11.29 24.53
C CYS A 723 -16.72 10.81 25.97
N ILE A 724 -15.90 11.55 26.73
CA ILE A 724 -15.70 11.32 28.17
C ILE A 724 -16.85 11.96 28.95
N HIS A 725 -17.15 13.22 28.66
CA HIS A 725 -18.28 13.98 29.19
C HIS A 725 -18.53 15.21 28.32
N TYR A 726 -19.79 15.49 27.96
CA TYR A 726 -20.18 16.57 27.03
C TYR A 726 -19.69 17.99 27.41
N THR A 727 -19.37 18.25 28.69
CA THR A 727 -18.82 19.54 29.16
C THR A 727 -17.30 19.62 29.16
N LEU A 728 -16.58 18.53 28.85
CA LEU A 728 -15.13 18.49 28.94
C LEU A 728 -14.51 19.17 27.71
N LYS A 729 -13.74 20.23 27.94
CA LYS A 729 -12.95 20.94 26.93
C LYS A 729 -11.58 21.28 27.48
N LEU A 730 -10.57 21.35 26.63
CA LEU A 730 -9.19 21.64 27.01
C LEU A 730 -8.98 23.16 27.14
N ASP A 731 -9.39 23.73 28.28
CA ASP A 731 -9.17 25.15 28.55
C ASP A 731 -7.74 25.46 29.06
N GLU A 732 -7.41 26.75 29.12
CA GLU A 732 -6.14 27.24 29.67
C GLU A 732 -5.89 26.80 31.11
N GLN A 733 -6.96 26.58 31.89
CA GLN A 733 -6.86 26.14 33.26
C GLN A 733 -6.39 24.67 33.33
N ILE A 734 -6.99 23.76 32.57
CA ILE A 734 -6.58 22.35 32.46
C ILE A 734 -5.15 22.27 31.94
N LEU A 735 -4.81 23.02 30.88
CA LEU A 735 -3.45 23.05 30.34
C LEU A 735 -2.42 23.48 31.38
N ARG A 736 -2.72 24.53 32.17
CA ARG A 736 -1.88 24.96 33.30
C ARG A 736 -1.77 23.87 34.36
N GLN A 737 -2.87 23.19 34.69
CA GLN A 737 -2.89 22.13 35.69
C GLN A 737 -2.09 20.90 35.25
N LEU A 738 -2.17 20.52 33.97
CA LEU A 738 -1.38 19.44 33.39
C LEU A 738 0.12 19.75 33.44
N ARG A 739 0.53 20.99 33.12
CA ARG A 739 1.93 21.43 33.28
C ARG A 739 2.40 21.35 34.74
N LEU A 740 1.56 21.77 35.69
CA LEU A 740 1.87 21.68 37.12
C LEU A 740 1.91 20.22 37.60
N LEU A 741 1.04 19.35 37.08
CA LEU A 741 1.04 17.93 37.40
C LEU A 741 2.37 17.28 37.03
N GLU A 742 2.90 17.55 35.83
CA GLU A 742 4.22 17.04 35.41
C GLU A 742 5.35 17.48 36.37
N ILE A 743 5.30 18.73 36.85
CA ILE A 743 6.26 19.22 37.85
C ILE A 743 6.11 18.46 39.17
N CYS A 744 4.87 18.22 39.62
CA CYS A 744 4.59 17.45 40.84
C CYS A 744 5.04 16.00 40.73
N LEU A 745 4.72 15.31 39.62
CA LEU A 745 5.12 13.93 39.38
C LEU A 745 6.65 13.78 39.39
N ARG A 746 7.38 14.64 38.65
CA ARG A 746 8.85 14.62 38.65
C ARG A 746 9.48 14.84 40.03
N ARG A 747 8.81 15.60 40.90
CA ARG A 747 9.39 16.01 42.19
C ARG A 747 9.00 15.11 43.36
N PHE A 748 7.76 14.62 43.36
CA PHE A 748 7.19 13.85 44.46
C PHE A 748 7.23 12.34 44.21
N ASP A 749 7.33 11.92 42.95
CA ASP A 749 7.38 10.51 42.58
C ASP A 749 8.75 10.07 42.10
N LYS A 750 9.77 10.27 42.95
CA LYS A 750 11.16 9.95 42.60
C LYS A 750 11.38 8.46 42.29
N ASN A 751 10.54 7.58 42.83
CA ASN A 751 10.62 6.14 42.66
C ASN A 751 9.62 5.60 41.62
N GLN A 752 8.92 6.46 40.87
CA GLN A 752 7.91 6.07 39.86
C GLN A 752 6.84 5.11 40.42
N VAL A 753 6.38 5.37 41.64
CA VAL A 753 5.31 4.60 42.30
C VAL A 753 3.95 4.96 41.71
N PHE A 754 3.80 6.15 41.12
CA PHE A 754 2.53 6.58 40.55
C PHE A 754 2.33 6.11 39.12
N ASN A 755 1.07 5.83 38.83
CA ASN A 755 0.64 5.59 37.48
C ASN A 755 0.37 6.93 36.76
N ASN A 756 1.35 7.43 36.02
CA ASN A 756 1.33 8.78 35.43
C ASN A 756 0.12 9.02 34.51
N TRP A 757 -0.25 8.06 33.66
CA TRP A 757 -1.42 8.20 32.78
C TRP A 757 -2.71 8.31 33.58
N GLN A 758 -2.80 7.60 34.70
CA GLN A 758 -3.96 7.60 35.57
C GLN A 758 -4.12 8.95 36.27
N MET A 759 -3.03 9.53 36.79
CA MET A 759 -3.05 10.88 37.37
C MET A 759 -3.48 11.95 36.36
N ARG A 760 -3.05 11.83 35.09
CA ARG A 760 -3.49 12.72 34.01
C ARG A 760 -4.99 12.59 33.75
N LEU A 761 -5.50 11.36 33.68
CA LEU A 761 -6.93 11.09 33.49
C LEU A 761 -7.77 11.60 34.68
N GLU A 762 -7.33 11.35 35.90
CA GLU A 762 -7.98 11.83 37.11
C GLU A 762 -8.04 13.36 37.16
N LEU A 763 -7.01 14.06 36.68
CA LEU A 763 -7.04 15.53 36.57
C LEU A 763 -8.12 16.00 35.59
N LEU A 764 -8.25 15.36 34.42
CA LEU A 764 -9.31 15.68 33.44
C LEU A 764 -10.69 15.48 34.06
N ILE A 765 -10.91 14.36 34.75
CA ILE A 765 -12.18 14.08 35.43
C ILE A 765 -12.41 15.05 36.60
N ALA A 766 -11.37 15.43 37.33
CA ALA A 766 -11.45 16.36 38.46
C ALA A 766 -11.83 17.78 38.03
N HIS A 767 -11.66 18.15 36.76
CA HIS A 767 -12.15 19.41 36.22
C HIS A 767 -13.68 19.43 36.05
N LEU A 768 -14.33 18.26 35.93
CA LEU A 768 -15.79 18.18 35.84
C LEU A 768 -16.48 18.65 37.14
N ALA A 769 -17.76 19.01 37.05
CA ALA A 769 -18.56 19.34 38.24
C ALA A 769 -18.62 18.14 39.22
N PRO A 770 -18.58 18.36 40.55
CA PRO A 770 -18.45 17.29 41.55
C PRO A 770 -19.43 16.12 41.38
N LYS A 771 -20.69 16.43 41.02
CA LYS A 771 -21.76 15.43 40.80
C LYS A 771 -21.46 14.41 39.70
N TYR A 772 -20.59 14.72 38.74
CA TYR A 772 -20.29 13.84 37.59
C TYR A 772 -19.02 13.00 37.78
N ARG A 773 -18.07 13.45 38.61
CA ARG A 773 -16.72 12.86 38.73
C ARG A 773 -16.75 11.36 39.05
N GLY A 774 -17.51 10.97 40.07
CA GLY A 774 -17.65 9.57 40.47
C GLY A 774 -18.36 8.71 39.41
N LYS A 775 -19.38 9.26 38.73
CA LYS A 775 -20.12 8.55 37.67
C LYS A 775 -19.22 8.29 36.46
N VAL A 776 -18.47 9.29 36.01
CA VAL A 776 -17.53 9.15 34.87
C VAL A 776 -16.40 8.18 35.23
N ALA A 777 -15.82 8.28 36.43
CA ALA A 777 -14.78 7.36 36.90
C ALA A 777 -15.28 5.90 36.95
N LYS A 778 -16.51 5.69 37.41
CA LYS A 778 -17.16 4.37 37.43
C LYS A 778 -17.45 3.85 36.01
N ASN A 779 -17.94 4.72 35.13
CA ASN A 779 -18.17 4.38 33.72
C ASN A 779 -16.86 3.97 33.04
N LEU A 780 -15.73 4.63 33.31
CA LEU A 780 -14.43 4.22 32.77
C LEU A 780 -13.82 3.00 33.47
N GLN A 781 -14.50 2.39 34.44
CA GLN A 781 -14.00 1.24 35.22
C GLN A 781 -12.62 1.52 35.84
N LEU A 782 -12.47 2.69 36.47
CA LEU A 782 -11.31 3.00 37.29
C LEU A 782 -11.36 2.21 38.61
N ALA A 783 -10.22 2.06 39.28
CA ALA A 783 -10.15 1.35 40.55
C ALA A 783 -10.97 2.07 41.66
N ASP A 784 -11.44 1.32 42.65
CA ASP A 784 -12.35 1.83 43.69
C ASP A 784 -11.75 2.99 44.50
N ASP A 785 -10.43 2.98 44.70
CA ASP A 785 -9.70 4.06 45.36
C ASP A 785 -9.79 5.36 44.54
N CYS A 786 -9.70 5.27 43.21
CA CYS A 786 -9.81 6.39 42.28
C CYS A 786 -11.22 6.96 42.26
N ILE A 787 -12.22 6.07 42.18
CA ILE A 787 -13.63 6.45 42.21
C ILE A 787 -13.94 7.17 43.53
N THR A 788 -13.47 6.64 44.66
CA THR A 788 -13.66 7.24 45.98
C THR A 788 -12.95 8.58 46.10
N ARG A 789 -11.70 8.67 45.62
CA ARG A 789 -10.89 9.89 45.61
C ARG A 789 -11.56 11.01 44.81
N LEU A 790 -11.97 10.73 43.57
CA LEU A 790 -12.63 11.70 42.70
C LEU A 790 -14.01 12.13 43.21
N SER A 791 -14.78 11.20 43.79
CA SER A 791 -16.11 11.49 44.35
C SER A 791 -16.04 12.40 45.57
N LYS A 792 -15.07 12.16 46.47
CA LYS A 792 -14.89 12.94 47.70
C LYS A 792 -13.96 14.15 47.53
N LEU A 793 -13.40 14.38 46.34
CA LEU A 793 -12.37 15.39 46.12
C LEU A 793 -12.84 16.80 46.51
N ALA A 794 -14.09 17.16 46.19
CA ALA A 794 -14.65 18.47 46.51
C ALA A 794 -14.76 18.71 48.02
N ASP A 795 -15.23 17.70 48.78
CA ASP A 795 -15.35 17.78 50.24
C ASP A 795 -13.98 17.90 50.90
N ARG A 796 -13.03 17.07 50.46
CA ARG A 796 -11.64 17.08 50.96
C ARG A 796 -10.93 18.40 50.64
N GLN A 797 -11.14 18.91 49.43
CA GLN A 797 -10.63 20.20 49.00
C GLN A 797 -11.22 21.32 49.85
N HIS A 798 -12.51 21.29 50.15
CA HIS A 798 -13.17 22.28 51.01
C HIS A 798 -12.63 22.26 52.44
N GLU A 799 -12.44 21.08 53.04
CA GLU A 799 -11.81 20.94 54.37
C GLU A 799 -10.40 21.56 54.38
N ILE A 800 -9.56 21.22 53.39
CA ILE A 800 -8.19 21.73 53.33
C ILE A 800 -8.16 23.24 53.09
N ILE A 801 -8.97 23.76 52.17
CA ILE A 801 -9.00 25.20 51.87
C ILE A 801 -9.43 26.02 53.09
N ASN A 802 -10.38 25.53 53.89
CA ASN A 802 -10.87 26.27 55.05
C ASN A 802 -9.98 26.13 56.28
N SER A 803 -9.37 24.96 56.50
CA SER A 803 -8.61 24.68 57.72
C SER A 803 -7.12 25.00 57.60
N LEU A 804 -6.49 24.83 56.44
CA LEU A 804 -5.04 24.98 56.27
C LEU A 804 -4.53 26.42 56.43
N PRO A 805 -5.27 27.49 56.05
CA PRO A 805 -4.85 28.86 56.34
C PRO A 805 -4.70 29.12 57.84
N ASN A 806 -5.60 28.56 58.66
CA ASN A 806 -5.63 28.71 60.12
C ASN A 806 -4.57 27.88 60.86
N CYS A 807 -3.82 27.03 60.16
CA CYS A 807 -2.70 26.30 60.75
C CYS A 807 -1.46 27.20 60.80
N GLU A 808 -1.08 27.63 62.01
CA GLU A 808 0.13 28.41 62.28
C GLU A 808 1.34 27.50 62.56
N LEU A 809 1.11 26.33 63.15
CA LEU A 809 2.15 25.37 63.53
C LEU A 809 2.30 24.23 62.51
N SER A 810 3.52 23.72 62.36
CA SER A 810 3.85 22.61 61.44
C SER A 810 3.13 21.32 61.83
N SER A 811 2.98 21.05 63.13
CA SER A 811 2.24 19.89 63.63
C SER A 811 0.77 19.90 63.23
N GLN A 812 0.13 21.06 63.22
CA GLN A 812 -1.27 21.23 62.80
C GLN A 812 -1.44 20.93 61.31
N VAL A 813 -0.49 21.39 60.49
CA VAL A 813 -0.44 21.09 59.06
C VAL A 813 -0.28 19.59 58.82
N VAL A 814 0.65 18.93 59.52
CA VAL A 814 0.85 17.47 59.42
C VAL A 814 -0.39 16.72 59.86
N ARG A 815 -1.00 17.07 60.99
CA ARG A 815 -2.21 16.41 61.51
C ARG A 815 -3.39 16.51 60.53
N LEU A 816 -3.54 17.65 59.86
CA LEU A 816 -4.58 17.84 58.86
C LEU A 816 -4.31 17.03 57.59
N LEU A 817 -3.09 17.13 57.03
CA LEU A 817 -2.77 16.57 55.72
C LEU A 817 -2.46 15.06 55.74
N ARG A 818 -2.00 14.50 56.87
CA ARG A 818 -1.68 13.06 57.03
C ARG A 818 -2.90 12.14 56.89
N LYS A 819 -4.12 12.69 56.94
CA LYS A 819 -5.37 11.96 56.69
C LYS A 819 -5.56 11.58 55.22
N TYR A 820 -4.84 12.23 54.32
CA TYR A 820 -5.03 12.11 52.87
C TYR A 820 -3.85 11.41 52.21
N ASP A 821 -4.15 10.59 51.21
CA ASP A 821 -3.16 10.00 50.33
C ASP A 821 -2.49 11.06 49.43
N LEU A 822 -1.29 10.76 48.96
CA LEU A 822 -0.48 11.70 48.20
C LEU A 822 -1.12 12.07 46.85
N GLN A 823 -1.82 11.14 46.19
CA GLN A 823 -2.54 11.38 44.95
C GLN A 823 -3.66 12.42 45.16
N THR A 824 -4.44 12.29 46.23
CA THR A 824 -5.45 13.30 46.62
C THR A 824 -4.82 14.67 46.84
N LEU A 825 -3.70 14.74 47.59
CA LEU A 825 -3.03 16.03 47.87
C LEU A 825 -2.48 16.68 46.59
N ILE A 826 -1.96 15.88 45.65
CA ILE A 826 -1.52 16.38 44.35
C ILE A 826 -2.70 16.97 43.57
N LEU A 827 -3.83 16.26 43.45
CA LEU A 827 -5.01 16.80 42.76
C LEU A 827 -5.50 18.12 43.38
N ILE A 828 -5.43 18.26 44.72
CA ILE A 828 -5.81 19.49 45.42
C ILE A 828 -4.80 20.63 45.17
N ILE A 829 -3.48 20.36 45.16
CA ILE A 829 -2.43 21.33 44.84
C ILE A 829 -2.67 22.00 43.47
N LEU A 830 -3.14 21.22 42.49
CA LEU A 830 -3.38 21.69 41.13
C LEU A 830 -4.58 22.64 41.02
N GLN A 831 -5.54 22.52 41.94
CA GLN A 831 -6.79 23.28 41.92
C GLN A 831 -6.86 24.43 42.94
N THR A 832 -5.81 24.65 43.73
CA THR A 832 -5.80 25.63 44.83
C THR A 832 -4.90 26.84 44.56
N SER A 833 -5.07 27.90 45.35
CA SER A 833 -4.26 29.12 45.31
C SER A 833 -2.78 28.87 45.64
N ARG A 834 -1.89 29.79 45.26
CA ARG A 834 -0.44 29.69 45.50
C ARG A 834 -0.07 29.54 46.99
N GLU A 835 -0.82 30.17 47.89
CA GLU A 835 -0.56 30.12 49.34
C GLU A 835 -0.80 28.72 49.92
N ILE A 836 -2.01 28.19 49.76
CA ILE A 836 -2.39 26.82 50.14
C ILE A 836 -1.45 25.81 49.49
N ARG A 837 -1.17 25.99 48.19
CA ARG A 837 -0.24 25.15 47.43
C ARG A 837 1.14 25.12 48.07
N GLY A 838 1.66 26.26 48.52
CA GLY A 838 2.95 26.36 49.21
C GLY A 838 3.00 25.56 50.51
N LYS A 839 1.95 25.63 51.34
CA LYS A 839 1.86 24.86 52.59
C LYS A 839 1.81 23.34 52.32
N ILE A 840 0.98 22.88 51.38
CA ILE A 840 0.93 21.44 51.02
C ILE A 840 2.26 20.98 50.40
N TRP A 841 2.90 21.82 49.60
CA TRP A 841 4.21 21.52 49.00
C TRP A 841 5.30 21.31 50.07
N ILE A 842 5.35 22.17 51.09
CA ILE A 842 6.27 22.02 52.22
C ILE A 842 5.98 20.73 52.99
N TYR A 843 4.70 20.40 53.20
CA TYR A 843 4.31 19.15 53.84
C TYR A 843 4.85 17.91 53.09
N ILE A 844 4.58 17.81 51.79
CA ILE A 844 5.00 16.67 50.95
C ILE A 844 6.52 16.55 50.87
N THR A 845 7.24 17.67 50.79
CA THR A 845 8.71 17.65 50.57
C THR A 845 9.53 17.54 51.85
N ARG A 846 9.03 18.06 52.97
CA ARG A 846 9.79 18.18 54.22
C ARG A 846 9.08 17.50 55.38
N LEU A 847 7.87 17.95 55.72
CA LEU A 847 7.23 17.61 57.01
C LEU A 847 6.80 16.14 57.11
N ILE A 848 6.40 15.51 56.00
CA ILE A 848 5.96 14.11 55.99
C ILE A 848 7.06 13.11 56.38
N ASN A 849 8.33 13.49 56.19
CA ASN A 849 9.48 12.62 56.46
C ASN A 849 10.06 12.80 57.88
N VAL A 850 9.54 13.77 58.65
CA VAL A 850 9.99 14.01 60.02
C VAL A 850 9.47 12.86 60.91
N GLN A 851 10.38 12.21 61.62
CA GLN A 851 10.09 11.17 62.60
C GLN A 851 10.23 11.75 64.02
N PRO A 852 9.52 11.19 65.02
CA PRO A 852 9.82 11.54 66.40
C PRO A 852 11.28 11.20 66.73
N LEU A 853 11.93 12.04 67.53
CA LEU A 853 13.34 11.85 67.94
C LEU A 853 13.59 10.56 68.72
N LEU A 854 12.55 10.00 69.35
CA LEU A 854 12.57 8.70 70.02
C LEU A 854 11.55 7.77 69.36
N ASN A 855 11.93 6.52 69.16
CA ASN A 855 11.09 5.48 68.59
C ASN A 855 10.55 4.52 69.68
N GLY A 856 9.68 3.59 69.29
CA GLY A 856 9.04 2.65 70.22
C GLY A 856 9.99 1.67 70.93
N ASN A 857 11.19 1.43 70.40
CA ASN A 857 12.22 0.64 71.08
C ASN A 857 12.95 1.46 72.14
N ASP A 858 13.18 2.75 71.88
CA ASP A 858 13.79 3.67 72.85
C ASP A 858 12.88 3.84 74.07
N LEU A 859 11.55 3.93 73.86
CA LEU A 859 10.56 3.96 74.95
C LEU A 859 10.61 2.70 75.83
N LYS A 860 10.85 1.51 75.23
CA LYS A 860 11.01 0.26 76.00
C LYS A 860 12.31 0.26 76.80
N GLN A 861 13.40 0.78 76.23
CA GLN A 861 14.69 0.87 76.92
C GLN A 861 14.63 1.86 78.10
N ILE A 862 13.80 2.90 78.02
CA ILE A 862 13.58 3.88 79.08
C ILE A 862 12.69 3.32 80.22
N GLY A 863 11.97 2.21 80.01
CA GLY A 863 11.23 1.50 81.05
C GLY A 863 9.70 1.46 80.86
N TYR A 864 9.17 2.04 79.78
CA TYR A 864 7.73 2.00 79.50
C TYR A 864 7.29 0.62 79.01
N LYS A 865 6.16 0.12 79.52
CA LYS A 865 5.56 -1.14 79.08
C LYS A 865 4.70 -0.94 77.83
N PRO A 866 4.81 -1.79 76.78
CA PRO A 866 3.99 -1.70 75.58
C PRO A 866 2.50 -1.62 75.90
N SER A 867 1.87 -0.51 75.53
CA SER A 867 0.45 -0.23 75.81
C SER A 867 -0.14 0.67 74.73
N PRO A 868 -1.48 0.81 74.64
CA PRO A 868 -2.12 1.73 73.69
C PRO A 868 -1.63 3.20 73.82
N ILE A 869 -1.07 3.58 74.98
CA ILE A 869 -0.52 4.91 75.25
C ILE A 869 0.75 5.18 74.44
N PHE A 870 1.48 4.16 73.96
CA PHE A 870 2.67 4.35 73.12
C PHE A 870 2.38 5.18 71.87
N LYS A 871 1.21 4.98 71.26
CA LYS A 871 0.80 5.76 70.09
C LYS A 871 0.65 7.24 70.45
N GLN A 872 0.01 7.53 71.58
CA GLN A 872 -0.19 8.89 72.07
C GLN A 872 1.15 9.57 72.43
N ILE A 873 2.06 8.83 73.06
CA ILE A 873 3.40 9.32 73.39
C ILE A 873 4.21 9.66 72.12
N LEU A 874 4.21 8.75 71.12
CA LEU A 874 4.93 8.96 69.87
C LEU A 874 4.31 10.10 69.03
N ASP A 875 2.98 10.26 69.05
CA ASP A 875 2.29 11.36 68.38
C ASP A 875 2.57 12.72 69.07
N ASP A 876 2.64 12.76 70.41
CA ASP A 876 3.02 13.96 71.18
C ASP A 876 4.50 14.33 70.96
N LEU A 877 5.39 13.34 70.94
CA LEU A 877 6.81 13.54 70.61
C LEU A 877 6.97 14.07 69.18
N LEU A 878 6.28 13.48 68.21
CA LEU A 878 6.31 13.94 66.82
C LEU A 878 5.77 15.38 66.70
N THR A 879 4.72 15.73 67.44
CA THR A 879 4.16 17.10 67.51
C THR A 879 5.22 18.08 68.03
N ALA A 880 5.86 17.76 69.15
CA ALA A 880 6.90 18.59 69.74
C ALA A 880 8.14 18.72 68.84
N THR A 881 8.52 17.66 68.12
CA THR A 881 9.61 17.70 67.13
C THR A 881 9.26 18.58 65.94
N LEU A 882 8.04 18.47 65.41
CA LEU A 882 7.57 19.24 64.26
C LEU A 882 7.47 20.74 64.54
N ASP A 883 7.09 21.11 65.77
CA ASP A 883 6.95 22.51 66.20
C ASP A 883 8.26 23.11 66.74
N GLY A 884 9.35 22.33 66.77
CA GLY A 884 10.68 22.78 67.20
C GLY A 884 10.82 22.99 68.71
N VAL A 885 9.90 22.42 69.50
CA VAL A 885 9.91 22.44 70.97
C VAL A 885 10.99 21.50 71.52
N ILE A 886 11.27 20.40 70.82
CA ILE A 886 12.37 19.46 71.13
C ILE A 886 13.28 19.34 69.92
N LYS A 887 14.59 19.44 70.14
CA LYS A 887 15.63 19.50 69.10
C LYS A 887 16.60 18.33 69.16
N ASP A 888 16.73 17.68 70.31
CA ASP A 888 17.61 16.52 70.50
C ASP A 888 16.99 15.45 71.41
N GLU A 889 17.67 14.30 71.51
CA GLU A 889 17.21 13.17 72.32
C GLU A 889 17.16 13.48 73.83
N ALA A 890 17.95 14.43 74.32
CA ALA A 890 17.97 14.80 75.73
C ALA A 890 16.70 15.57 76.12
N GLU A 891 16.35 16.57 75.30
CA GLU A 891 15.10 17.32 75.43
C GLU A 891 13.86 16.41 75.24
N ALA A 892 13.94 15.42 74.35
CA ALA A 892 12.88 14.43 74.17
C ALA A 892 12.66 13.55 75.41
N ARG A 893 13.73 13.15 76.11
CA ARG A 893 13.64 12.38 77.38
C ARG A 893 13.08 13.22 78.53
N GLU A 894 13.45 14.50 78.60
CA GLU A 894 12.91 15.42 79.59
C GLU A 894 11.40 15.66 79.38
N PHE A 895 10.99 15.86 78.13
CA PHE A 895 9.57 15.99 77.75
C PHE A 895 8.73 14.77 78.17
N LEU A 896 9.28 13.55 78.02
CA LEU A 896 8.63 12.33 78.47
C LEU A 896 8.47 12.28 80.00
N ASN A 897 9.52 12.60 80.75
CA ASN A 897 9.48 12.57 82.22
C ASN A 897 8.48 13.58 82.80
N GLN A 898 8.30 14.74 82.16
CA GLN A 898 7.37 15.77 82.63
C GLN A 898 5.91 15.43 82.32
N ARG A 899 5.63 14.82 81.16
CA ARG A 899 4.27 14.66 80.64
C ARG A 899 3.70 13.24 80.82
N TYR A 900 4.58 12.25 80.93
CA TYR A 900 4.24 10.84 81.06
C TYR A 900 5.13 10.14 82.10
N PRO A 901 5.20 10.59 83.37
CA PRO A 901 6.09 9.96 84.36
C PRO A 901 5.79 8.46 84.52
N LEU A 902 6.86 7.65 84.63
CA LEU A 902 6.84 6.19 84.74
C LEU A 902 6.17 5.65 86.00
#